data_AF-A0A7C1B8Q5-F1
#
_entry.id   AF-A0A7C1B8Q5-F1
#
_cell.length_a   1.000
_cell.length_b   1.000
_cell.length_c   1.000
_cell.angle_alpha   90.00
_cell.angle_beta   90.00
_cell.angle_gamma   90.00
#
_symmetry.space_group_name_H-M   'P 1'
#
loop_
_entity.id
_entity.type
_entity.pdbx_description
1 polymer ?
#
loop_
_entity_poly.entity_id
_entity_poly.type
_entity_poly.pdbx_seq_one_letter_code
_entity_poly.pdbx_strand_id
1 'polypeptide(L)'
;IGVIITSGLSKEEGETAAHIDITDYLLGMDGINPPSEDNPFSTKMTCTSSGCHNYEQIICAYHFQQGRSHYLPKNHPCYDENDWGMYSKWCALPNKFVSAGIDPSGETFDDYKYTKSCGICHPGAGPMELDLNGERHTEGGFADNNVVEASCMMCHQQFGYDHLARNKNIVAGRFKIANAAGMGFYDGDGNYTGTHTPFAIGPPTDSNCNNCHGGERYDQLTIVKETKNAYGFDVLFKKPKCDIYKRGFFWCYECDVHFKGGLKCIDCHSAFRGHQIAKGGITDCTQHESLDYAGFLNCSECHSNNNTFGAPVYDHDKFPSDHLEKISCQTCHIPYIEFAAFDYMDWSIGENKVGGAVVWKGGKMKPDEYALGGFSFQDIEGFKPTYAWFNGKSRMDEDGRPYLPGPCDRTDPGAKIMPFNTPVVAWWDVGYEEDSGDSVKITEENRTTTYYHGKPIPTEDIVSAANTIPNFTSDENGNGMFDIGDITDEKMSALTEKIREKYPHAVLREIPIYFSLSHNVSPAEEALGNSCTDCHAPGSHFFFGKTRVRIGEGADAFIPMYANLNYGLSEVNLHAIRETFVKPFFLWLTLIIIGASLIHFIAFGRKKVYVAEGERPTVIRHGGFQRFIHLLNIISFVMLTITGFSRMFAPNFFADWVFGGMDTMSNWHYIFGAVFTVSIVITFIMWVKDSTFKKEDWKWLKSLGGYLWKTDDIPSHKFNAGQKIYFWLTVIFGLIMIITGITMALMDNPWQFIHSTHAIVASVFVAMVLGHLYLSLIANEKTIRAIFIGTVYKSWAEKFHSLWRYEEKI
;
A
#
# COMPACT_ATOMS: atom_id res chain seq x y z
N ILE A 1 28.05 -19.95 -31.45
CA ILE A 1 29.00 -18.82 -31.42
C ILE A 1 28.26 -17.66 -30.79
N GLY A 2 28.66 -17.30 -29.56
CA GLY A 2 27.93 -16.37 -28.68
C GLY A 2 28.35 -16.64 -27.25
N VAL A 3 29.57 -16.20 -26.92
CA VAL A 3 30.26 -16.38 -25.64
C VAL A 3 29.62 -15.45 -24.60
N ILE A 4 28.95 -16.01 -23.59
CA ILE A 4 28.63 -15.30 -22.36
C ILE A 4 29.87 -15.40 -21.47
N ILE A 5 30.50 -14.25 -21.23
CA ILE A 5 31.61 -14.11 -20.30
C ILE A 5 31.02 -14.22 -18.89
N THR A 6 31.01 -15.44 -18.35
CA THR A 6 30.95 -15.67 -16.91
C THR A 6 32.33 -15.31 -16.36
N SER A 7 32.52 -14.06 -15.96
CA SER A 7 33.68 -13.69 -15.14
C SER A 7 33.51 -14.35 -13.78
N GLY A 8 34.31 -15.39 -13.55
CA GLY A 8 34.35 -16.14 -12.32
C GLY A 8 34.71 -15.28 -11.13
N LEU A 9 33.91 -15.42 -10.08
CA LEU A 9 34.40 -15.51 -8.72
C LEU A 9 33.86 -16.84 -8.18
N SER A 10 34.79 -17.66 -7.71
CA SER A 10 34.63 -19.07 -7.40
C SER A 10 33.58 -19.32 -6.31
N LYS A 11 32.82 -20.40 -6.52
CA LYS A 11 32.17 -21.20 -5.47
C LYS A 11 33.24 -21.96 -4.67
N GLU A 12 34.15 -21.26 -4.03
CA GLU A 12 35.06 -21.86 -3.04
C GLU A 12 34.86 -21.20 -1.69
N GLU A 13 34.67 -22.07 -0.69
CA GLU A 13 34.67 -21.80 0.75
C GLU A 13 33.39 -21.21 1.36
N GLY A 14 32.35 -22.04 1.35
CA GLY A 14 31.54 -22.21 2.55
C GLY A 14 32.33 -22.97 3.61
N GLU A 15 33.35 -22.35 4.20
CA GLU A 15 33.83 -22.80 5.50
C GLU A 15 32.83 -22.29 6.53
N THR A 16 32.11 -23.21 7.17
CA THR A 16 31.58 -22.97 8.51
C THR A 16 32.78 -22.61 9.38
N ALA A 17 33.03 -21.32 9.59
CA ALA A 17 34.01 -20.86 10.55
C ALA A 17 33.71 -21.58 11.87
N ALA A 18 34.65 -22.41 12.34
CA ALA A 18 34.55 -23.02 13.65
C ALA A 18 34.27 -21.91 14.66
N HIS A 19 33.31 -22.11 15.57
CA HIS A 19 33.12 -21.21 16.71
C HIS A 19 34.45 -21.14 17.46
N ILE A 20 35.19 -20.04 17.28
CA ILE A 20 36.31 -19.69 18.14
C ILE A 20 35.67 -19.10 19.39
N ASP A 21 35.78 -19.82 20.50
CA ASP A 21 35.40 -19.29 21.80
C ASP A 21 36.42 -18.23 22.22
N ILE A 22 36.18 -16.97 21.85
CA ILE A 22 37.06 -15.84 22.18
C ILE A 22 36.81 -15.30 23.61
N THR A 23 35.96 -15.94 24.42
CA THR A 23 35.69 -15.52 25.80
C THR A 23 36.99 -15.42 26.62
N ASP A 24 37.95 -16.30 26.35
CA ASP A 24 39.28 -16.30 26.99
C ASP A 24 40.31 -15.37 26.32
N TYR A 25 39.95 -14.73 25.20
CA TYR A 25 40.85 -13.94 24.33
C TYR A 25 40.40 -12.49 24.13
N LEU A 26 39.56 -11.98 25.02
CA LEU A 26 39.19 -10.57 25.00
C LEU A 26 40.43 -9.71 25.25
N LEU A 27 40.60 -8.67 24.44
CA LEU A 27 41.71 -7.72 24.55
C LEU A 27 41.18 -6.33 24.89
N GLY A 28 41.92 -5.64 25.73
CA GLY A 28 41.73 -4.21 25.91
C GLY A 28 42.32 -3.41 24.75
N MET A 29 42.21 -2.09 24.85
CA MET A 29 42.70 -1.11 23.87
C MET A 29 44.21 -1.24 23.54
N ASP A 30 45.03 -1.78 24.46
CA ASP A 30 46.45 -2.04 24.20
C ASP A 30 46.70 -3.24 23.26
N GLY A 31 45.69 -4.08 23.03
CA GLY A 31 45.75 -5.28 22.20
C GLY A 31 46.66 -6.39 22.72
N ILE A 32 47.11 -6.31 23.97
CA ILE A 32 48.03 -7.28 24.58
C ILE A 32 47.41 -7.87 25.83
N ASN A 33 46.81 -7.05 26.67
CA ASN A 33 46.28 -7.47 27.96
C ASN A 33 44.76 -7.62 27.93
N PRO A 34 44.19 -8.46 28.82
CA PRO A 34 42.74 -8.54 29.01
C PRO A 34 42.14 -7.18 29.43
N PRO A 35 40.83 -6.98 29.19
CA PRO A 35 40.13 -5.78 29.61
C PRO A 35 40.21 -5.54 31.11
N SER A 36 40.56 -4.32 31.52
CA SER A 36 40.62 -3.86 32.90
C SER A 36 40.14 -2.40 33.02
N GLU A 37 40.06 -1.86 34.23
CA GLU A 37 39.61 -0.49 34.49
C GLU A 37 40.38 0.55 33.65
N ASP A 38 41.70 0.42 33.59
CA ASP A 38 42.59 1.32 32.84
C ASP A 38 42.79 0.90 31.37
N ASN A 39 42.38 -0.32 31.01
CA ASN A 39 42.48 -0.88 29.66
C ASN A 39 41.12 -1.42 29.18
N PRO A 40 40.17 -0.55 28.81
CA PRO A 40 38.82 -0.96 28.41
C PRO A 40 38.84 -1.91 27.21
N PHE A 41 37.81 -2.75 27.09
CA PHE A 41 37.64 -3.66 25.95
C PHE A 41 37.69 -2.94 24.60
N SER A 42 38.45 -3.50 23.65
CA SER A 42 38.48 -3.05 22.25
C SER A 42 37.99 -4.17 21.33
N THR A 43 36.94 -3.88 20.56
CA THR A 43 36.45 -4.77 19.52
C THR A 43 37.50 -4.91 18.42
N LYS A 44 38.12 -3.79 18.03
CA LYS A 44 39.14 -3.77 16.97
C LYS A 44 40.28 -4.71 17.31
N MET A 45 40.86 -4.58 18.50
CA MET A 45 42.00 -5.41 18.89
C MET A 45 41.60 -6.86 19.11
N THR A 46 40.48 -7.11 19.79
CA THR A 46 39.98 -8.46 20.06
C THR A 46 39.71 -9.22 18.77
N CYS A 47 38.86 -8.68 17.88
CA CYS A 47 38.40 -9.39 16.70
C CYS A 47 39.48 -9.53 15.61
N THR A 48 40.41 -8.57 15.53
CA THR A 48 41.54 -8.65 14.59
C THR A 48 42.59 -9.66 15.06
N SER A 49 42.94 -9.65 16.35
CA SER A 49 44.04 -10.47 16.89
C SER A 49 43.65 -11.93 17.10
N SER A 50 42.37 -12.22 17.38
CA SER A 50 41.84 -13.58 17.51
C SER A 50 41.59 -14.28 16.17
N GLY A 51 41.74 -13.57 15.05
CA GLY A 51 41.58 -14.15 13.72
C GLY A 51 40.12 -14.44 13.32
N CYS A 52 39.13 -13.87 14.01
CA CYS A 52 37.71 -14.10 13.67
C CYS A 52 37.37 -13.61 12.25
N HIS A 53 37.74 -12.38 11.91
CA HIS A 53 37.52 -11.73 10.61
C HIS A 53 38.18 -10.34 10.57
N ASN A 54 38.47 -9.82 9.38
CA ASN A 54 39.14 -8.52 9.20
C ASN A 54 38.24 -7.34 9.63
N TYR A 55 38.56 -6.69 10.76
CA TYR A 55 37.80 -5.55 11.30
C TYR A 55 37.63 -4.42 10.28
N GLU A 56 38.70 -4.08 9.55
CA GLU A 56 38.67 -2.98 8.57
C GLU A 56 37.72 -3.27 7.40
N GLN A 57 37.52 -4.54 7.04
CA GLN A 57 36.52 -4.91 6.03
C GLN A 57 35.08 -4.83 6.56
N ILE A 58 34.88 -5.15 7.84
CA ILE A 58 33.56 -5.18 8.47
C ILE A 58 32.99 -3.77 8.60
N ILE A 59 33.81 -2.84 9.07
CA ILE A 59 33.37 -1.47 9.28
C ILE A 59 33.07 -0.75 7.96
N CYS A 60 33.46 -1.29 6.79
CA CYS A 60 33.06 -0.77 5.50
C CYS A 60 31.60 -1.09 5.15
N ALA A 61 30.93 -1.99 5.88
CA ALA A 61 29.53 -2.27 5.63
C ALA A 61 28.63 -1.07 6.00
N TYR A 62 27.51 -0.98 5.29
CA TYR A 62 26.55 0.11 5.43
C TYR A 62 26.09 0.31 6.88
N HIS A 63 25.81 -0.75 7.64
CA HIS A 63 25.30 -0.59 9.00
C HIS A 63 26.29 0.15 9.93
N PHE A 64 27.57 0.18 9.55
CA PHE A 64 28.65 0.92 10.20
C PHE A 64 28.93 2.27 9.52
N GLN A 65 29.06 2.31 8.18
CA GLN A 65 29.34 3.55 7.43
C GLN A 65 28.15 4.49 7.31
N GLN A 66 26.97 3.92 7.11
CA GLN A 66 25.68 4.59 6.99
C GLN A 66 25.64 5.71 5.93
N GLY A 67 26.40 5.55 4.84
CA GLY A 67 26.57 6.54 3.76
C GLY A 67 27.84 7.41 3.86
N ARG A 68 28.61 7.31 4.96
CA ARG A 68 29.86 8.06 5.16
C ARG A 68 30.94 7.73 4.12
N SER A 69 30.96 6.49 3.66
CA SER A 69 31.82 5.94 2.59
C SER A 69 31.91 6.83 1.35
N HIS A 70 30.85 7.55 0.98
CA HIS A 70 30.84 8.45 -0.18
C HIS A 70 31.78 9.66 -0.02
N TYR A 71 32.01 10.12 1.21
CA TYR A 71 32.89 11.26 1.51
C TYR A 71 34.34 10.86 1.75
N LEU A 72 34.62 9.57 1.87
CA LEU A 72 35.98 9.08 2.03
C LEU A 72 36.80 9.35 0.76
N PRO A 73 38.14 9.47 0.87
CA PRO A 73 39.00 9.53 -0.31
C PRO A 73 38.73 8.36 -1.26
N LYS A 74 38.71 8.60 -2.58
CA LYS A 74 38.41 7.55 -3.59
C LYS A 74 39.30 6.30 -3.51
N ASN A 75 40.48 6.43 -2.94
CA ASN A 75 41.46 5.35 -2.72
C ASN A 75 41.28 4.63 -1.38
N HIS A 76 40.35 5.05 -0.53
CA HIS A 76 40.05 4.42 0.74
C HIS A 76 39.31 3.08 0.52
N PRO A 77 39.64 2.01 1.28
CA PRO A 77 39.04 0.68 1.08
C PRO A 77 37.52 0.63 1.29
N CYS A 78 36.99 1.51 2.15
CA CYS A 78 35.53 1.65 2.35
C CYS A 78 34.86 2.66 1.41
N TYR A 79 35.57 3.26 0.45
CA TYR A 79 34.95 4.19 -0.49
C TYR A 79 33.95 3.46 -1.38
N ASP A 80 32.73 3.99 -1.42
CA ASP A 80 31.69 3.54 -2.35
C ASP A 80 30.93 4.77 -2.86
N GLU A 81 31.11 5.08 -4.14
CA GLU A 81 30.42 6.19 -4.79
C GLU A 81 28.91 5.99 -4.83
N ASN A 82 28.47 4.73 -4.72
CA ASN A 82 27.10 4.30 -4.73
C ASN A 82 26.60 3.98 -3.32
N ASP A 83 27.27 4.32 -2.23
CA ASP A 83 26.69 4.13 -0.90
C ASP A 83 25.92 5.40 -0.48
N TRP A 84 24.59 5.32 -0.63
CA TRP A 84 23.66 6.36 -0.22
C TRP A 84 23.09 6.02 1.15
N GLY A 85 23.27 6.91 2.13
CA GLY A 85 22.87 6.63 3.49
C GLY A 85 22.39 7.83 4.27
N MET A 86 22.12 7.60 5.56
CA MET A 86 21.65 8.62 6.49
C MET A 86 22.65 9.78 6.65
N TYR A 87 23.96 9.55 6.40
CA TYR A 87 25.02 10.57 6.41
C TYR A 87 25.40 10.96 4.99
N SER A 88 24.59 11.82 4.37
CA SER A 88 24.93 12.51 3.13
C SER A 88 23.81 13.45 2.70
N LYS A 89 24.06 14.20 1.61
CA LYS A 89 23.02 14.87 0.82
C LYS A 89 21.90 13.93 0.30
N TRP A 90 22.06 12.61 0.44
CA TRP A 90 21.11 11.57 0.05
C TRP A 90 20.23 11.07 1.19
N CYS A 91 20.25 11.71 2.37
CA CYS A 91 19.28 11.42 3.41
C CYS A 91 17.88 11.83 2.96
N ALA A 92 16.92 10.90 2.91
CA ALA A 92 15.50 11.16 2.56
C ALA A 92 14.71 11.87 3.70
N LEU A 93 15.31 12.05 4.88
CA LEU A 93 14.71 12.76 6.02
C LEU A 93 15.75 13.68 6.72
N PRO A 94 16.37 14.65 6.02
CA PRO A 94 17.45 15.48 6.57
C PRO A 94 16.95 16.36 7.71
N ASN A 95 15.66 16.70 7.71
CA ASN A 95 15.01 17.54 8.71
C ASN A 95 15.08 16.93 10.11
N LYS A 96 15.19 15.60 10.20
CA LYS A 96 15.42 14.88 11.46
C LYS A 96 16.80 15.18 12.06
N PHE A 97 17.83 15.27 11.21
CA PHE A 97 19.17 15.63 11.66
C PHE A 97 19.21 17.11 12.03
N VAL A 98 18.57 17.96 11.23
CA VAL A 98 18.49 19.39 11.51
C VAL A 98 17.72 19.67 12.80
N SER A 99 16.67 18.89 13.12
CA SER A 99 15.94 18.97 14.40
C SER A 99 16.78 18.53 15.61
N ALA A 100 17.80 17.70 15.39
CA ALA A 100 18.85 17.38 16.36
C ALA A 100 20.04 18.37 16.33
N GLY A 101 20.01 19.36 15.43
CA GLY A 101 21.05 20.37 15.22
C GLY A 101 22.29 19.86 14.48
N ILE A 102 22.15 18.81 13.68
CA ILE A 102 23.22 18.19 12.88
C ILE A 102 22.98 18.53 11.41
N ASP A 103 24.02 18.94 10.69
CA ASP A 103 23.98 19.15 9.24
C ASP A 103 24.27 17.83 8.50
N PRO A 104 23.28 17.20 7.86
CA PRO A 104 23.49 15.92 7.18
C PRO A 104 24.26 16.03 5.85
N SER A 105 24.55 17.23 5.35
CA SER A 105 25.24 17.44 4.06
C SER A 105 26.71 17.02 4.07
N GLY A 106 27.30 16.87 5.25
CA GLY A 106 28.69 16.47 5.44
C GLY A 106 29.69 17.64 5.51
N GLU A 107 29.32 18.85 5.07
CA GLU A 107 30.25 19.99 5.00
C GLU A 107 30.55 20.62 6.37
N THR A 108 29.55 20.66 7.27
CA THR A 108 29.68 21.18 8.64
C THR A 108 29.30 20.14 9.70
N PHE A 109 29.46 18.86 9.34
CA PHE A 109 29.03 17.75 10.19
C PHE A 109 29.81 17.71 11.52
N ASP A 110 29.08 17.81 12.64
CA ASP A 110 29.63 17.67 13.98
C ASP A 110 29.53 16.20 14.42
N ASP A 111 30.62 15.45 14.22
CA ASP A 111 30.72 14.04 14.59
C ASP A 111 30.41 13.83 16.10
N TYR A 112 30.74 14.81 16.97
CA TYR A 112 30.49 14.75 18.43
C TYR A 112 29.03 14.84 18.79
N LYS A 113 28.36 15.86 18.27
CA LYS A 113 26.92 16.02 18.44
C LYS A 113 26.17 14.83 17.85
N TYR A 114 26.63 14.32 16.71
CA TYR A 114 26.11 13.13 16.09
C TYR A 114 26.24 11.88 16.98
N THR A 115 27.45 11.56 17.43
CA THR A 115 27.71 10.36 18.24
C THR A 115 26.88 10.37 19.52
N LYS A 116 26.74 11.55 20.15
CA LYS A 116 25.99 11.72 21.38
C LYS A 116 24.46 11.61 21.17
N SER A 117 23.94 12.08 20.03
CA SER A 117 22.49 12.12 19.75
C SER A 117 21.99 10.85 19.07
N CYS A 118 22.75 10.33 18.10
CA CYS A 118 22.34 9.22 17.25
C CYS A 118 23.09 7.91 17.56
N GLY A 119 24.28 7.96 18.16
CA GLY A 119 25.12 6.76 18.41
C GLY A 119 24.47 5.70 19.30
N ILE A 120 23.45 6.06 20.08
CA ILE A 120 22.61 5.14 20.86
C ILE A 120 21.80 4.16 19.99
N CYS A 121 21.62 4.48 18.70
CA CYS A 121 20.82 3.72 17.74
C CYS A 121 21.68 3.07 16.65
N HIS A 122 23.01 3.13 16.78
CA HIS A 122 23.97 2.71 15.77
C HIS A 122 25.08 1.83 16.38
N PRO A 123 25.60 0.86 15.60
CA PRO A 123 26.52 -0.15 16.11
C PRO A 123 27.92 0.35 16.46
N GLY A 124 28.28 1.61 16.19
CA GLY A 124 29.64 2.12 16.26
C GLY A 124 30.33 2.15 14.89
N ALA A 125 31.60 2.55 14.85
CA ALA A 125 32.38 2.82 13.64
C ALA A 125 31.81 3.96 12.76
N GLY A 126 32.26 4.05 11.49
CA GLY A 126 31.86 5.12 10.56
C GLY A 126 32.11 6.52 11.17
N PRO A 127 31.11 7.42 11.19
CA PRO A 127 31.25 8.77 11.77
C PRO A 127 31.49 8.79 13.29
N MET A 128 31.40 7.66 14.00
CA MET A 128 31.72 7.57 15.43
C MET A 128 33.18 7.16 15.70
N GLU A 129 33.93 6.82 14.63
CA GLU A 129 35.32 6.36 14.71
C GLU A 129 36.26 7.10 13.74
N LEU A 130 35.78 7.47 12.56
CA LEU A 130 36.56 8.04 11.46
C LEU A 130 36.09 9.47 11.10
N ASP A 131 37.05 10.35 10.87
CA ASP A 131 36.83 11.70 10.37
C ASP A 131 36.51 11.72 8.86
N LEU A 132 36.41 12.92 8.26
CA LEU A 132 36.10 13.10 6.83
C LEU A 132 37.21 12.57 5.91
N ASN A 133 38.45 12.45 6.40
CA ASN A 133 39.59 11.94 5.65
C ASN A 133 39.72 10.41 5.76
N GLY A 134 38.86 9.77 6.55
CA GLY A 134 38.97 8.34 6.88
C GLY A 134 40.06 8.06 7.91
N GLU A 135 40.55 9.09 8.60
CA GLU A 135 41.50 8.93 9.70
C GLU A 135 40.72 8.74 11.00
N ARG A 136 41.20 7.83 11.86
CA ARG A 136 40.62 7.69 13.20
C ARG A 136 40.82 9.02 13.93
N HIS A 137 39.85 9.44 14.73
CA HIS A 137 40.05 10.64 15.56
C HIS A 137 41.24 10.43 16.53
N THR A 138 42.36 11.15 16.33
CA THR A 138 43.60 10.94 17.08
C THR A 138 44.18 12.16 17.81
N GLU A 139 43.95 13.41 17.36
CA GLU A 139 44.41 14.63 18.07
C GLU A 139 43.49 15.85 17.79
N GLY A 140 43.02 16.53 18.84
CA GLY A 140 42.26 17.79 18.75
C GLY A 140 40.73 17.70 18.49
N GLY A 141 40.22 16.51 18.16
CA GLY A 141 38.78 16.18 18.09
C GLY A 141 38.36 15.21 19.21
N PHE A 142 37.07 15.14 19.56
CA PHE A 142 36.52 14.35 20.70
C PHE A 142 37.48 14.24 21.90
N ALA A 143 37.97 15.40 22.33
CA ALA A 143 39.25 15.79 22.92
C ALA A 143 40.18 14.84 23.73
N ASP A 144 39.92 13.54 23.91
CA ASP A 144 40.80 12.55 24.59
C ASP A 144 40.75 11.14 23.94
N ASN A 145 40.66 11.02 22.61
CA ASN A 145 40.68 9.73 21.88
C ASN A 145 39.62 8.71 22.33
N ASN A 146 38.42 9.20 22.62
CA ASN A 146 37.24 8.42 22.97
C ASN A 146 36.35 8.26 21.71
N VAL A 147 36.61 7.26 20.89
CA VAL A 147 35.71 6.86 19.78
C VAL A 147 34.80 5.70 20.20
N VAL A 148 33.70 5.50 19.47
CA VAL A 148 32.88 4.29 19.61
C VAL A 148 33.24 3.33 18.48
N GLU A 149 34.09 2.35 18.77
CA GLU A 149 34.40 1.25 17.84
C GLU A 149 33.13 0.49 17.43
N ALA A 150 33.16 -0.27 16.34
CA ALA A 150 32.08 -1.20 16.01
C ALA A 150 31.83 -2.16 17.18
N SER A 151 30.58 -2.30 17.58
CA SER A 151 30.16 -3.23 18.64
C SER A 151 29.72 -4.55 18.01
N CYS A 152 30.68 -5.41 17.66
CA CYS A 152 30.38 -6.75 17.16
C CYS A 152 29.56 -7.56 18.18
N MET A 153 29.83 -7.38 19.47
CA MET A 153 29.14 -8.10 20.55
C MET A 153 27.67 -7.71 20.65
N MET A 154 27.26 -6.51 20.20
CA MET A 154 25.84 -6.17 20.13
C MET A 154 25.03 -7.16 19.27
N CYS A 155 25.66 -7.70 18.22
CA CYS A 155 25.07 -8.66 17.30
C CYS A 155 25.39 -10.12 17.68
N HIS A 156 26.58 -10.39 18.19
CA HIS A 156 27.08 -11.76 18.36
C HIS A 156 26.96 -12.31 19.78
N GLN A 157 26.83 -11.44 20.79
CA GLN A 157 26.65 -11.86 22.18
C GLN A 157 25.25 -12.46 22.37
N GLN A 158 25.18 -13.77 22.59
CA GLN A 158 23.91 -14.52 22.64
C GLN A 158 23.04 -14.15 23.86
N PHE A 159 23.66 -13.68 24.95
CA PHE A 159 22.95 -13.26 26.16
C PHE A 159 23.78 -12.26 26.98
N GLY A 160 23.09 -11.44 27.78
CA GLY A 160 23.73 -10.58 28.78
C GLY A 160 24.31 -9.25 28.26
N TYR A 161 24.06 -8.86 27.01
CA TYR A 161 24.50 -7.57 26.48
C TYR A 161 23.61 -6.44 27.04
N ASP A 162 24.20 -5.47 27.73
CA ASP A 162 23.53 -4.33 28.35
C ASP A 162 23.54 -3.10 27.43
N HIS A 163 22.56 -3.05 26.52
CA HIS A 163 22.40 -1.92 25.61
C HIS A 163 22.12 -0.59 26.34
N LEU A 164 21.48 -0.63 27.52
CA LEU A 164 21.18 0.59 28.28
C LEU A 164 22.45 1.16 28.91
N ALA A 165 23.32 0.33 29.48
CA ALA A 165 24.61 0.75 30.01
C ALA A 165 25.48 1.34 28.91
N ARG A 166 25.57 0.71 27.72
CA ARG A 166 26.25 1.29 26.55
C ARG A 166 25.71 2.67 26.22
N ASN A 167 24.39 2.81 26.08
CA ASN A 167 23.76 4.05 25.63
C ASN A 167 23.92 5.19 26.64
N LYS A 168 23.81 4.92 27.95
CA LYS A 168 24.10 5.91 28.99
C LYS A 168 25.53 6.44 28.89
N ASN A 169 26.49 5.56 28.61
CA ASN A 169 27.89 5.96 28.43
C ASN A 169 28.10 6.80 27.16
N ILE A 170 27.43 6.48 26.05
CA ILE A 170 27.45 7.32 24.83
C ILE A 170 26.88 8.71 25.11
N VAL A 171 25.70 8.80 25.74
CA VAL A 171 25.07 10.08 26.06
C VAL A 171 25.90 10.88 27.07
N ALA A 172 26.65 10.21 27.95
CA ALA A 172 27.58 10.87 28.87
C ALA A 172 28.90 11.32 28.22
N GLY A 173 29.14 11.04 26.93
CA GLY A 173 30.40 11.33 26.24
C GLY A 173 31.54 10.36 26.58
N ARG A 174 31.24 9.24 27.25
CA ARG A 174 32.19 8.20 27.67
C ARG A 174 32.36 7.14 26.59
N PHE A 175 32.76 7.58 25.39
CA PHE A 175 32.70 6.73 24.18
C PHE A 175 33.64 5.52 24.22
N LYS A 176 34.86 5.65 24.74
CA LYS A 176 35.85 4.55 24.81
C LYS A 176 35.39 3.34 25.62
N ILE A 177 34.59 3.57 26.67
CA ILE A 177 34.08 2.48 27.50
C ILE A 177 32.68 2.02 27.08
N ALA A 178 32.06 2.64 26.07
CA ALA A 178 30.67 2.38 25.71
C ALA A 178 30.42 0.90 25.33
N ASN A 179 31.28 0.32 24.50
CA ASN A 179 31.16 -1.09 24.11
C ASN A 179 31.49 -2.03 25.28
N ALA A 180 32.47 -1.66 26.10
CA ALA A 180 32.82 -2.41 27.31
C ALA A 180 31.67 -2.41 28.34
N ALA A 181 30.96 -1.29 28.48
CA ALA A 181 29.74 -1.19 29.27
C ALA A 181 28.61 -2.08 28.72
N GLY A 182 28.48 -2.15 27.39
CA GLY A 182 27.56 -3.09 26.73
C GLY A 182 27.84 -4.56 27.07
N MET A 183 29.11 -4.92 27.26
CA MET A 183 29.52 -6.26 27.70
C MET A 183 29.47 -6.44 29.23
N GLY A 184 29.10 -5.41 29.98
CA GLY A 184 28.98 -5.45 31.43
C GLY A 184 30.27 -5.19 32.22
N PHE A 185 31.38 -4.81 31.57
CA PHE A 185 32.62 -4.38 32.26
C PHE A 185 32.46 -3.03 32.99
N TYR A 186 31.50 -2.23 32.57
CA TYR A 186 31.15 -0.95 33.20
C TYR A 186 29.64 -0.85 33.36
N ASP A 187 29.20 -0.16 34.39
CA ASP A 187 27.79 0.18 34.56
C ASP A 187 27.39 1.41 33.71
N GLY A 188 26.10 1.77 33.77
CA GLY A 188 25.58 2.95 33.06
C GLY A 188 26.12 4.28 33.56
N ASP A 189 26.69 4.32 34.77
CA ASP A 189 27.27 5.52 35.37
C ASP A 189 28.78 5.65 35.08
N GLY A 190 29.36 4.63 34.43
CA GLY A 190 30.75 4.59 33.98
C GLY A 190 31.70 3.97 34.99
N ASN A 191 31.20 3.31 36.05
CA ASN A 191 32.05 2.65 37.03
C ASN A 191 32.44 1.24 36.56
N TYR A 192 33.70 0.87 36.74
CA TYR A 192 34.19 -0.47 36.41
C TYR A 192 33.61 -1.51 37.38
N THR A 193 33.04 -2.58 36.84
CA THR A 193 32.32 -3.61 37.61
C THR A 193 33.21 -4.78 38.04
N GLY A 194 34.47 -4.82 37.58
CA GLY A 194 35.43 -5.89 37.89
C GLY A 194 35.27 -7.17 37.06
N THR A 195 34.11 -7.40 36.45
CA THR A 195 33.81 -8.59 35.64
C THR A 195 32.80 -8.25 34.55
N HIS A 196 32.87 -8.90 33.39
CA HIS A 196 31.83 -8.80 32.37
C HIS A 196 30.65 -9.73 32.67
N THR A 197 29.51 -9.50 32.02
CA THR A 197 28.40 -10.45 32.10
C THR A 197 28.81 -11.77 31.45
N PRO A 198 28.46 -12.95 32.02
CA PRO A 198 28.67 -14.21 31.31
C PRO A 198 27.99 -14.16 29.94
N PHE A 199 28.70 -14.56 28.90
CA PHE A 199 28.21 -14.54 27.54
C PHE A 199 28.68 -15.74 26.72
N ALA A 200 27.95 -16.05 25.67
CA ALA A 200 28.41 -16.90 24.57
C ALA A 200 28.38 -16.08 23.28
N ILE A 201 29.23 -16.45 22.33
CA ILE A 201 29.30 -15.82 21.01
C ILE A 201 28.66 -16.76 19.99
N GLY A 202 27.82 -16.20 19.13
CA GLY A 202 27.11 -16.96 18.11
C GLY A 202 26.65 -16.09 16.95
N PRO A 203 25.94 -16.67 15.96
CA PRO A 203 25.32 -15.89 14.90
C PRO A 203 24.27 -14.93 15.47
N PRO A 204 23.98 -13.80 14.80
CA PRO A 204 22.96 -12.87 15.26
C PRO A 204 21.60 -13.53 15.49
N THR A 205 20.96 -13.18 16.60
CA THR A 205 19.60 -13.60 16.93
C THR A 205 18.62 -12.43 16.83
N ASP A 206 17.32 -12.69 16.81
CA ASP A 206 16.32 -11.61 16.83
C ASP A 206 16.46 -10.74 18.07
N SER A 207 16.84 -11.34 19.20
CA SER A 207 17.11 -10.59 20.43
C SER A 207 18.25 -9.60 20.26
N ASN A 208 19.27 -9.95 19.45
CA ASN A 208 20.35 -9.04 19.14
C ASN A 208 19.90 -7.90 18.23
N CYS A 209 19.13 -8.20 17.18
CA CYS A 209 18.58 -7.18 16.28
C CYS A 209 17.68 -6.19 17.04
N ASN A 210 16.95 -6.66 18.07
CA ASN A 210 16.08 -5.82 18.90
C ASN A 210 16.81 -4.77 19.75
N ASN A 211 18.12 -4.93 19.99
CA ASN A 211 18.90 -3.89 20.66
C ASN A 211 18.82 -2.56 19.89
N CYS A 212 18.76 -2.60 18.56
CA CYS A 212 18.65 -1.41 17.70
C CYS A 212 17.30 -1.24 17.02
N HIS A 213 16.56 -2.32 16.77
CA HIS A 213 15.28 -2.30 16.02
C HIS A 213 14.02 -2.51 16.89
N GLY A 214 14.18 -2.68 18.20
CA GLY A 214 13.09 -2.41 19.16
C GLY A 214 11.89 -3.36 19.24
N GLY A 215 11.93 -4.59 18.71
CA GLY A 215 10.85 -5.57 18.94
C GLY A 215 10.91 -6.23 20.33
N GLU A 216 9.76 -6.66 20.88
CA GLU A 216 9.69 -7.46 22.12
C GLU A 216 9.32 -8.91 21.82
N ARG A 217 10.02 -9.86 22.43
CA ARG A 217 9.45 -11.19 22.70
C ARG A 217 8.55 -11.05 23.92
N TYR A 218 7.26 -11.30 23.77
CA TYR A 218 6.23 -11.08 24.78
C TYR A 218 6.00 -12.30 25.70
N ASP A 219 7.06 -13.03 26.06
CA ASP A 219 6.96 -14.21 26.93
C ASP A 219 6.66 -13.89 28.41
N GLN A 220 6.44 -12.61 28.76
CA GLN A 220 6.20 -12.15 30.14
C GLN A 220 4.90 -11.36 30.38
N LEU A 221 3.98 -11.25 29.41
CA LEU A 221 2.72 -10.51 29.62
C LEU A 221 1.50 -11.38 29.32
N THR A 222 0.84 -11.80 30.39
CA THR A 222 -0.50 -12.42 30.33
C THR A 222 -1.47 -11.42 29.71
N ILE A 223 -1.90 -11.64 28.47
CA ILE A 223 -2.88 -10.79 27.77
C ILE A 223 -4.24 -10.98 28.45
N VAL A 224 -4.55 -10.12 29.44
CA VAL A 224 -5.87 -10.06 30.05
C VAL A 224 -6.73 -9.11 29.23
N LYS A 225 -7.81 -9.65 28.67
CA LYS A 225 -8.79 -8.98 27.78
C LYS A 225 -9.38 -7.67 28.33
N GLU A 226 -9.23 -7.41 29.62
CA GLU A 226 -9.87 -6.30 30.34
C GLU A 226 -8.98 -5.06 30.56
N THR A 227 -7.71 -5.06 30.13
CA THR A 227 -6.80 -3.91 30.34
C THR A 227 -5.99 -3.51 29.10
N LYS A 228 -6.66 -3.42 27.94
CA LYS A 228 -6.07 -2.86 26.70
C LYS A 228 -5.53 -1.42 26.84
N ASN A 229 -5.93 -0.68 27.90
CA ASN A 229 -5.60 0.75 28.04
C ASN A 229 -4.41 1.07 28.95
N ALA A 230 -3.86 0.12 29.72
CA ALA A 230 -2.91 0.46 30.79
C ALA A 230 -1.56 -0.28 30.75
N TYR A 231 -1.53 -1.55 30.34
CA TYR A 231 -0.29 -2.35 30.46
C TYR A 231 0.59 -2.35 29.21
N GLY A 232 0.04 -2.13 28.01
CA GLY A 232 0.84 -1.86 26.83
C GLY A 232 1.66 -0.57 27.01
N PHE A 233 1.07 0.44 27.65
CA PHE A 233 1.69 1.73 27.90
C PHE A 233 2.91 1.65 28.83
N ASP A 234 2.88 0.99 29.97
CA ASP A 234 4.03 1.05 30.92
C ASP A 234 5.29 0.30 30.43
N VAL A 235 5.14 -0.65 29.50
CA VAL A 235 6.24 -1.46 28.93
C VAL A 235 6.83 -0.80 27.69
N LEU A 236 5.99 -0.16 26.86
CA LEU A 236 6.41 0.64 25.70
C LEU A 236 7.31 1.83 26.09
N PHE A 237 7.24 2.30 27.35
CA PHE A 237 7.79 3.59 27.79
C PHE A 237 9.08 3.47 28.64
N LYS A 238 9.49 2.26 29.07
CA LYS A 238 10.70 2.07 29.91
C LYS A 238 12.00 1.84 29.13
N LYS A 239 11.93 1.65 27.82
CA LYS A 239 13.11 1.48 26.95
C LYS A 239 12.90 2.30 25.67
N PRO A 240 13.55 3.47 25.49
CA PRO A 240 13.42 4.23 24.26
C PRO A 240 13.92 3.37 23.09
N LYS A 241 13.03 3.06 22.15
CA LYS A 241 13.31 2.11 21.07
C LYS A 241 13.48 2.84 19.75
N CYS A 242 14.67 2.73 19.18
CA CYS A 242 15.10 3.48 18.01
C CYS A 242 14.23 3.28 16.75
N ASP A 243 13.59 2.13 16.57
CA ASP A 243 12.82 1.84 15.35
C ASP A 243 11.50 2.61 15.28
N ILE A 244 10.86 2.89 16.43
CA ILE A 244 9.65 3.72 16.46
C ILE A 244 9.96 5.14 15.94
N TYR A 245 11.09 5.71 16.38
CA TYR A 245 11.58 7.01 15.94
C TYR A 245 12.12 7.01 14.50
N LYS A 246 12.40 5.83 13.93
CA LYS A 246 12.90 5.70 12.56
C LYS A 246 11.78 5.43 11.55
N ARG A 247 10.74 4.67 11.92
CA ARG A 247 9.76 4.07 10.99
C ARG A 247 8.29 4.20 11.42
N GLY A 248 8.04 4.60 12.66
CA GLY A 248 6.71 4.90 13.17
C GLY A 248 5.77 3.73 13.46
N PHE A 249 6.26 2.49 13.56
CA PHE A 249 5.46 1.34 14.00
C PHE A 249 6.32 0.29 14.73
N PHE A 250 5.67 -0.73 15.32
CA PHE A 250 6.33 -1.81 16.07
C PHE A 250 6.32 -3.15 15.33
N TRP A 251 7.34 -3.96 15.59
CA TRP A 251 7.36 -5.37 15.21
C TRP A 251 6.75 -6.23 16.32
N CYS A 252 5.83 -7.11 15.94
CA CYS A 252 5.24 -8.09 16.84
C CYS A 252 5.67 -9.50 16.44
N TYR A 253 6.56 -10.10 17.23
CA TYR A 253 7.02 -11.48 17.03
C TYR A 253 5.90 -12.51 17.14
N GLU A 254 4.93 -12.25 18.01
CA GLU A 254 3.77 -13.13 18.23
C GLU A 254 2.63 -12.89 17.24
N CYS A 255 2.73 -11.89 16.38
CA CYS A 255 1.69 -11.57 15.39
C CYS A 255 2.14 -11.93 13.98
N ASP A 256 3.45 -12.03 13.75
CA ASP A 256 4.02 -12.41 12.45
C ASP A 256 4.14 -13.94 12.31
N VAL A 257 3.57 -14.48 11.23
CA VAL A 257 3.64 -15.91 10.92
C VAL A 257 5.06 -16.41 10.66
N HIS A 258 5.97 -15.55 10.19
CA HIS A 258 7.36 -15.95 9.91
C HIS A 258 8.13 -16.17 11.21
N PHE A 259 8.00 -15.25 12.17
CA PHE A 259 8.62 -15.41 13.50
C PHE A 259 8.01 -16.61 14.26
N LYS A 260 6.69 -16.82 14.16
CA LYS A 260 6.05 -18.04 14.68
C LYS A 260 6.56 -19.32 14.03
N GLY A 261 6.90 -19.25 12.73
CA GLY A 261 7.53 -20.33 11.98
C GLY A 261 8.99 -20.60 12.37
N GLY A 262 9.59 -19.76 13.22
CA GLY A 262 10.97 -19.91 13.69
C GLY A 262 12.01 -19.20 12.82
N LEU A 263 11.59 -18.37 11.85
CA LEU A 263 12.51 -17.55 11.06
C LEU A 263 13.09 -16.42 11.92
N LYS A 264 14.36 -16.13 11.66
CA LYS A 264 15.12 -15.04 12.27
C LYS A 264 15.25 -13.86 11.31
N CYS A 265 15.53 -12.67 11.84
CA CYS A 265 15.76 -11.48 11.02
C CYS A 265 16.76 -11.72 9.88
N ILE A 266 17.90 -12.37 10.18
CA ILE A 266 18.98 -12.64 9.22
C ILE A 266 18.65 -13.73 8.18
N ASP A 267 17.59 -14.50 8.37
CA ASP A 267 17.17 -15.51 7.40
C ASP A 267 16.59 -14.82 6.15
N CYS A 268 15.88 -13.70 6.34
CA CYS A 268 15.42 -12.84 5.25
C CYS A 268 16.41 -11.73 4.91
N HIS A 269 17.04 -11.12 5.93
CA HIS A 269 18.04 -10.05 5.82
C HIS A 269 19.46 -10.63 5.85
N SER A 270 19.84 -11.40 4.82
CA SER A 270 21.14 -12.06 4.84
C SER A 270 22.30 -11.06 4.88
N ALA A 271 23.38 -11.40 5.61
CA ALA A 271 24.60 -10.59 5.71
C ALA A 271 25.66 -11.02 4.67
N PHE A 272 25.24 -11.33 3.43
CA PHE A 272 25.97 -12.12 2.43
C PHE A 272 27.31 -11.52 1.95
N ARG A 273 27.63 -10.25 2.25
CA ARG A 273 28.90 -9.61 1.86
C ARG A 273 29.47 -8.72 2.96
N GLY A 274 30.48 -9.18 3.69
CA GLY A 274 31.27 -8.31 4.57
C GLY A 274 30.48 -7.52 5.62
N HIS A 275 29.41 -8.10 6.19
CA HIS A 275 28.44 -7.45 7.10
C HIS A 275 27.46 -6.46 6.45
N GLN A 276 27.33 -6.45 5.12
CA GLN A 276 26.22 -5.81 4.44
C GLN A 276 24.95 -6.62 4.67
N ILE A 277 24.13 -6.21 5.63
CA ILE A 277 22.82 -6.78 5.90
C ILE A 277 21.86 -6.32 4.81
N ALA A 278 21.41 -7.27 4.00
CA ALA A 278 20.53 -7.04 2.87
C ALA A 278 19.20 -6.42 3.33
N LYS A 279 18.60 -5.60 2.47
CA LYS A 279 17.28 -5.02 2.70
C LYS A 279 16.40 -5.17 1.45
N GLY A 280 15.09 -5.07 1.65
CA GLY A 280 14.13 -4.91 0.56
C GLY A 280 14.02 -3.46 0.09
N GLY A 281 13.18 -3.22 -0.92
CA GLY A 281 12.82 -1.87 -1.36
C GLY A 281 11.97 -1.16 -0.29
N ILE A 282 12.59 -0.23 0.43
CA ILE A 282 11.96 0.54 1.51
C ILE A 282 11.97 2.02 1.15
N THR A 283 10.92 2.73 1.57
CA THR A 283 10.74 4.17 1.31
C THR A 283 11.58 5.04 2.23
N ASP A 284 11.97 4.57 3.41
CA ASP A 284 12.86 5.26 4.33
C ASP A 284 14.33 5.05 3.92
N CYS A 285 15.03 6.17 3.71
CA CYS A 285 16.44 6.22 3.36
C CYS A 285 17.27 5.35 4.29
N THR A 286 17.83 4.28 3.74
CA THR A 286 19.02 3.67 4.32
C THR A 286 20.06 3.27 3.30
N GLN A 287 19.80 2.74 2.12
CA GLN A 287 20.89 2.22 1.26
C GLN A 287 20.58 2.41 -0.21
N HIS A 288 21.61 2.43 -1.05
CA HIS A 288 21.50 2.48 -2.51
C HIS A 288 20.82 1.25 -3.11
N GLU A 289 20.22 1.42 -4.28
CA GLU A 289 19.49 0.37 -5.01
C GLU A 289 20.32 -0.89 -5.33
N SER A 290 21.65 -0.79 -5.28
CA SER A 290 22.59 -1.90 -5.50
C SER A 290 22.61 -2.88 -4.32
N LEU A 291 22.14 -2.45 -3.14
CA LEU A 291 21.94 -3.25 -1.95
C LEU A 291 20.47 -3.65 -1.76
N ASP A 292 19.57 -3.12 -2.59
CA ASP A 292 18.18 -3.59 -2.64
C ASP A 292 18.16 -5.00 -3.21
N TYR A 293 17.51 -5.91 -2.49
CA TYR A 293 17.35 -7.32 -2.87
C TYR A 293 18.67 -8.13 -2.96
N ALA A 294 19.83 -7.49 -2.80
CA ALA A 294 21.13 -8.15 -2.84
C ALA A 294 21.32 -9.07 -1.62
N GLY A 295 20.86 -10.31 -1.74
CA GLY A 295 20.83 -11.28 -0.65
C GLY A 295 19.59 -11.19 0.25
N PHE A 296 18.61 -10.32 -0.05
CA PHE A 296 17.35 -10.29 0.68
C PHE A 296 16.36 -11.27 0.06
N LEU A 297 15.75 -12.12 0.89
CA LEU A 297 14.71 -13.04 0.44
C LEU A 297 13.35 -12.35 0.41
N ASN A 298 12.81 -12.16 -0.79
CA ASN A 298 11.47 -11.62 -0.98
C ASN A 298 10.38 -12.72 -0.87
N CYS A 299 9.12 -12.30 -0.85
CA CYS A 299 7.98 -13.21 -0.69
C CYS A 299 7.97 -14.35 -1.74
N SER A 300 8.25 -14.05 -3.02
CA SER A 300 8.18 -15.05 -4.08
C SER A 300 9.37 -16.00 -4.08
N GLU A 301 10.52 -15.63 -3.53
CA GLU A 301 11.68 -16.53 -3.44
C GLU A 301 11.45 -17.71 -2.47
N CYS A 302 10.62 -17.51 -1.45
CA CYS A 302 10.24 -18.58 -0.51
C CYS A 302 8.91 -19.23 -0.88
N HIS A 303 7.89 -18.44 -1.26
CA HIS A 303 6.53 -18.92 -1.47
C HIS A 303 6.22 -19.38 -2.90
N SER A 304 7.19 -19.28 -3.83
CA SER A 304 7.11 -19.99 -5.11
C SER A 304 7.46 -21.48 -4.95
N ASN A 305 7.47 -22.22 -6.07
CA ASN A 305 7.70 -23.68 -6.10
C ASN A 305 9.00 -24.19 -5.44
N ASN A 306 9.88 -23.31 -4.94
CA ASN A 306 11.11 -23.65 -4.26
C ASN A 306 10.94 -24.06 -2.79
N ASN A 307 9.80 -23.73 -2.15
CA ASN A 307 9.47 -24.13 -0.77
C ASN A 307 10.63 -23.90 0.23
N THR A 308 11.30 -22.76 0.10
CA THR A 308 12.44 -22.39 0.94
C THR A 308 11.97 -22.25 2.39
N PHE A 309 12.73 -22.81 3.35
CA PHE A 309 12.35 -22.86 4.77
C PHE A 309 11.01 -23.55 5.09
N GLY A 310 10.47 -24.37 4.17
CA GLY A 310 9.15 -24.99 4.36
C GLY A 310 7.98 -24.02 4.17
N ALA A 311 8.20 -22.89 3.49
CA ALA A 311 7.19 -21.89 3.23
C ALA A 311 6.06 -22.45 2.33
N PRO A 312 4.78 -22.21 2.67
CA PRO A 312 3.67 -22.69 1.86
C PRO A 312 3.72 -22.08 0.46
N VAL A 313 3.56 -22.91 -0.56
CA VAL A 313 3.44 -22.47 -1.95
C VAL A 313 2.07 -21.82 -2.14
N TYR A 314 2.03 -20.61 -2.69
CA TYR A 314 0.77 -19.93 -2.95
C TYR A 314 0.07 -20.52 -4.19
N ASP A 315 -1.22 -20.85 -4.06
CA ASP A 315 -2.06 -21.28 -5.20
C ASP A 315 -2.97 -20.12 -5.69
N HIS A 316 -3.41 -19.26 -4.76
CA HIS A 316 -4.27 -18.10 -5.04
C HIS A 316 -5.51 -18.41 -5.92
N ASP A 317 -6.01 -19.66 -5.92
CA ASP A 317 -7.12 -20.14 -6.78
C ASP A 317 -8.36 -19.23 -6.83
N LYS A 318 -8.65 -18.54 -5.73
CA LYS A 318 -9.82 -17.66 -5.58
C LYS A 318 -9.53 -16.19 -5.88
N PHE A 319 -8.27 -15.85 -6.12
CA PHE A 319 -7.79 -14.49 -6.32
C PHE A 319 -7.24 -14.34 -7.75
N PRO A 320 -7.86 -13.53 -8.62
CA PRO A 320 -7.42 -13.41 -10.01
C PRO A 320 -5.95 -12.96 -10.10
N SER A 321 -5.13 -13.72 -10.83
CA SER A 321 -3.68 -13.53 -10.95
C SER A 321 -3.26 -12.11 -11.33
N ASP A 322 -4.07 -11.43 -12.15
CA ASP A 322 -3.82 -10.08 -12.65
C ASP A 322 -3.70 -9.05 -11.52
N HIS A 323 -4.29 -9.31 -10.35
CA HIS A 323 -4.11 -8.44 -9.18
C HIS A 323 -2.66 -8.42 -8.68
N LEU A 324 -1.93 -9.54 -8.79
CA LEU A 324 -0.53 -9.63 -8.31
C LEU A 324 0.43 -8.79 -9.18
N GLU A 325 -0.01 -8.35 -10.35
CA GLU A 325 0.72 -7.36 -11.16
C GLU A 325 0.65 -5.95 -10.56
N LYS A 326 -0.43 -5.65 -9.81
CA LYS A 326 -0.74 -4.30 -9.30
C LYS A 326 -0.82 -4.20 -7.79
N ILE A 327 -0.83 -5.31 -7.06
CA ILE A 327 -0.94 -5.37 -5.60
C ILE A 327 0.24 -6.17 -5.07
N SER A 328 0.91 -5.65 -4.06
CA SER A 328 2.00 -6.37 -3.38
C SER A 328 1.46 -7.45 -2.45
N CYS A 329 2.29 -8.46 -2.15
CA CYS A 329 1.91 -9.52 -1.21
C CYS A 329 1.55 -8.92 0.17
N GLN A 330 2.36 -7.97 0.62
CA GLN A 330 2.20 -7.25 1.89
C GLN A 330 0.82 -6.60 2.02
N THR A 331 0.27 -6.03 0.95
CA THR A 331 -1.04 -5.36 0.98
C THR A 331 -2.16 -6.30 1.41
N CYS A 332 -2.16 -7.56 0.94
CA CYS A 332 -3.17 -8.53 1.32
C CYS A 332 -2.84 -9.23 2.64
N HIS A 333 -1.55 -9.45 2.91
CA HIS A 333 -1.07 -10.25 4.03
C HIS A 333 -0.76 -9.44 5.30
N ILE A 334 -0.88 -8.12 5.27
CA ILE A 334 -0.81 -7.23 6.45
C ILE A 334 -2.09 -6.37 6.48
N PRO A 335 -3.29 -6.97 6.65
CA PRO A 335 -4.57 -6.25 6.62
C PRO A 335 -4.74 -5.29 7.80
N TYR A 336 -4.08 -5.58 8.92
CA TYR A 336 -4.23 -4.91 10.20
C TYR A 336 -3.06 -5.27 11.13
N ILE A 337 -2.70 -4.34 12.00
CA ILE A 337 -1.67 -4.51 13.03
C ILE A 337 -2.32 -4.25 14.39
N GLU A 338 -2.17 -5.17 15.34
CA GLU A 338 -2.85 -5.11 16.65
C GLU A 338 -2.41 -3.94 17.55
N PHE A 339 -1.29 -3.29 17.25
CA PHE A 339 -0.69 -2.23 18.06
C PHE A 339 -0.88 -0.85 17.44
N ALA A 340 -0.81 0.17 18.29
CA ALA A 340 -0.79 1.56 17.88
C ALA A 340 0.44 1.87 17.01
N ALA A 341 0.25 2.64 15.95
CA ALA A 341 1.30 3.21 15.12
C ALA A 341 1.37 4.73 15.34
N PHE A 342 2.49 5.37 15.04
CA PHE A 342 2.57 6.83 15.10
C PHE A 342 1.64 7.47 14.08
N ASP A 343 0.96 8.51 14.53
CA ASP A 343 0.07 9.35 13.71
C ASP A 343 0.71 10.72 13.41
N TYR A 344 1.54 11.22 14.32
CA TYR A 344 2.18 12.53 14.19
C TYR A 344 3.58 12.53 14.79
N MET A 345 4.49 13.26 14.15
CA MET A 345 5.87 13.49 14.58
C MET A 345 6.17 15.00 14.49
N ASP A 346 6.31 15.66 15.63
CA ASP A 346 6.62 17.10 15.68
C ASP A 346 8.13 17.33 15.83
N TRP A 347 8.77 17.83 14.76
CA TRP A 347 10.17 18.29 14.78
C TRP A 347 10.28 19.83 14.72
N SER A 348 9.16 20.55 14.81
CA SER A 348 9.12 22.02 14.65
C SER A 348 9.82 22.78 15.78
N ILE A 349 10.06 22.14 16.92
CA ILE A 349 10.70 22.73 18.10
C ILE A 349 11.94 21.93 18.58
N GLY A 350 12.44 20.99 17.76
CA GLY A 350 13.68 20.21 18.01
C GLY A 350 13.50 18.94 18.86
N GLU A 351 14.25 17.87 18.54
CA GLU A 351 14.07 16.51 19.13
C GLU A 351 14.51 16.40 20.60
N ASN A 352 15.45 17.24 21.04
CA ASN A 352 16.17 17.05 22.32
C ASN A 352 15.70 17.93 23.48
N LYS A 353 14.63 18.73 23.32
CA LYS A 353 14.30 19.80 24.29
C LYS A 353 12.84 19.85 24.75
N VAL A 354 11.99 18.94 24.28
CA VAL A 354 10.58 18.86 24.69
C VAL A 354 10.42 17.72 25.69
N GLY A 355 10.65 18.03 26.97
CA GLY A 355 10.38 17.10 28.07
C GLY A 355 8.89 17.01 28.40
N GLY A 356 8.06 16.43 27.51
CA GLY A 356 6.64 16.19 27.79
C GLY A 356 5.69 16.16 26.58
N ALA A 357 4.41 16.01 26.90
CA ALA A 357 3.41 15.25 26.14
C ALA A 357 2.42 16.10 25.32
N VAL A 358 2.87 17.07 24.52
CA VAL A 358 1.97 17.87 23.68
C VAL A 358 2.35 17.79 22.21
N VAL A 359 1.34 17.63 21.36
CA VAL A 359 1.48 17.67 19.89
C VAL A 359 0.83 18.94 19.33
N TRP A 360 1.54 19.62 18.43
CA TRP A 360 0.99 20.70 17.63
C TRP A 360 0.40 20.13 16.34
N LYS A 361 -0.89 20.35 16.08
CA LYS A 361 -1.58 19.86 14.88
C LYS A 361 -2.25 21.02 14.16
N GLY A 362 -1.81 21.32 12.93
CA GLY A 362 -2.44 22.33 12.08
C GLY A 362 -2.30 23.73 12.64
N GLY A 363 -1.18 24.02 13.30
CA GLY A 363 -0.93 25.29 13.97
C GLY A 363 -1.69 25.49 15.29
N LYS A 364 -2.26 24.43 15.90
CA LYS A 364 -2.95 24.49 17.19
C LYS A 364 -2.46 23.44 18.19
N MET A 365 -2.43 23.80 19.47
CA MET A 365 -2.07 22.90 20.57
C MET A 365 -3.15 21.83 20.80
N LYS A 366 -2.76 20.57 20.98
CA LYS A 366 -3.66 19.46 21.38
C LYS A 366 -3.24 18.89 22.74
N PRO A 367 -3.73 19.45 23.86
CA PRO A 367 -3.30 19.02 25.20
C PRO A 367 -3.86 17.66 25.64
N ASP A 368 -4.89 17.15 24.96
CA ASP A 368 -5.63 15.95 25.36
C ASP A 368 -5.14 14.66 24.66
N GLU A 369 -4.21 14.77 23.70
CA GLU A 369 -3.65 13.63 22.97
C GLU A 369 -2.36 13.15 23.63
N TYR A 370 -2.27 11.86 23.95
CA TYR A 370 -1.06 11.26 24.54
C TYR A 370 0.14 11.48 23.61
N ALA A 371 1.09 12.32 24.04
CA ALA A 371 2.34 12.51 23.33
C ALA A 371 3.56 12.03 24.10
N LEU A 372 4.52 11.43 23.40
CA LEU A 372 5.87 11.21 23.88
C LEU A 372 6.76 12.19 23.13
N GLY A 373 7.37 13.19 23.78
CA GLY A 373 8.38 14.07 23.15
C GLY A 373 8.00 14.61 21.76
N GLY A 374 6.75 15.05 21.55
CA GLY A 374 6.25 15.56 20.27
C GLY A 374 5.60 14.52 19.33
N PHE A 375 5.43 13.25 19.75
CA PHE A 375 4.85 12.18 18.94
C PHE A 375 3.44 11.79 19.40
N SER A 376 2.43 11.74 18.51
CA SER A 376 1.09 11.18 18.84
C SER A 376 0.87 9.80 18.21
N PHE A 377 0.01 8.99 18.82
CA PHE A 377 -0.32 7.64 18.38
C PHE A 377 -1.73 7.54 17.77
N GLN A 378 -1.92 6.59 16.86
CA GLN A 378 -3.25 6.19 16.37
C GLN A 378 -3.99 5.36 17.43
N ASP A 379 -5.32 5.27 17.32
CA ASP A 379 -6.20 4.56 18.27
C ASP A 379 -5.66 3.17 18.63
N ILE A 380 -5.64 2.88 19.94
CA ILE A 380 -5.05 1.68 20.56
C ILE A 380 -5.82 0.39 20.23
N GLU A 381 -7.02 0.53 19.64
CA GLU A 381 -7.81 -0.61 19.15
C GLU A 381 -7.24 -1.23 17.85
N GLY A 382 -6.10 -0.73 17.39
CA GLY A 382 -5.21 -1.29 16.37
C GLY A 382 -5.30 -0.60 15.01
N PHE A 383 -4.25 -0.78 14.24
CA PHE A 383 -3.89 0.04 13.09
C PHE A 383 -4.22 -0.65 11.77
N LYS A 384 -4.92 0.06 10.87
CA LYS A 384 -5.12 -0.38 9.49
C LYS A 384 -4.22 0.41 8.53
N PRO A 385 -3.50 -0.24 7.62
CA PRO A 385 -2.57 0.46 6.74
C PRO A 385 -3.22 1.47 5.80
N THR A 386 -2.45 2.48 5.44
CA THR A 386 -2.68 3.28 4.24
C THR A 386 -2.16 2.52 3.02
N TYR A 387 -2.97 2.42 1.97
CA TYR A 387 -2.56 1.84 0.69
C TYR A 387 -2.17 2.94 -0.30
N ALA A 388 -1.01 2.78 -0.94
CA ALA A 388 -0.48 3.74 -1.90
C ALA A 388 0.32 3.02 -2.99
N TRP A 389 0.47 3.67 -4.15
CA TRP A 389 1.32 3.18 -5.22
C TRP A 389 2.79 3.38 -4.88
N PHE A 390 3.58 2.32 -5.06
CA PHE A 390 5.02 2.33 -4.84
C PHE A 390 5.71 1.34 -5.78
N ASN A 391 6.82 1.76 -6.38
CA ASN A 391 7.60 0.96 -7.35
C ASN A 391 8.89 0.39 -6.74
N GLY A 392 9.07 0.49 -5.42
CA GLY A 392 10.27 0.01 -4.74
C GLY A 392 11.43 1.01 -4.71
N LYS A 393 11.27 2.21 -5.29
CA LYS A 393 12.35 3.21 -5.45
C LYS A 393 11.95 4.56 -4.91
N SER A 394 12.89 5.26 -4.29
CA SER A 394 12.74 6.69 -3.97
C SER A 394 12.83 7.52 -5.25
N ARG A 395 11.94 8.51 -5.39
CA ARG A 395 12.07 9.52 -6.44
C ARG A 395 13.33 10.34 -6.19
N MET A 396 14.04 10.75 -7.23
CA MET A 396 15.25 11.58 -7.13
C MET A 396 15.03 12.92 -7.84
N ASP A 397 15.60 14.01 -7.31
CA ASP A 397 15.63 15.33 -7.95
C ASP A 397 16.74 15.46 -9.01
N GLU A 398 16.87 16.64 -9.63
CA GLU A 398 17.85 16.89 -10.69
C GLU A 398 19.31 16.78 -10.21
N ASP A 399 19.56 17.01 -8.92
CA ASP A 399 20.86 16.85 -8.27
C ASP A 399 21.10 15.41 -7.76
N GLY A 400 20.13 14.53 -8.02
CA GLY A 400 20.07 13.13 -7.63
C GLY A 400 19.55 12.88 -6.22
N ARG A 401 19.07 13.90 -5.50
CA ARG A 401 18.69 13.77 -4.09
C ARG A 401 17.35 13.07 -3.98
N PRO A 402 17.17 12.13 -3.04
CA PRO A 402 15.87 11.53 -2.88
C PRO A 402 14.86 12.61 -2.53
N TYR A 403 13.61 12.41 -2.94
CA TYR A 403 12.46 13.10 -2.38
C TYR A 403 12.10 12.47 -1.04
N LEU A 404 11.33 13.20 -0.24
CA LEU A 404 10.74 12.69 0.99
C LEU A 404 9.92 11.43 0.68
N PRO A 405 9.90 10.43 1.60
CA PRO A 405 9.15 9.19 1.40
C PRO A 405 7.67 9.46 1.11
N GLY A 406 7.23 9.11 -0.09
CA GLY A 406 5.88 9.39 -0.57
C GLY A 406 5.46 8.48 -1.72
N PRO A 407 4.17 8.47 -2.09
CA PRO A 407 3.65 7.59 -3.12
C PRO A 407 4.12 8.01 -4.51
N CYS A 408 4.29 7.01 -5.38
CA CYS A 408 4.53 7.18 -6.81
C CYS A 408 3.19 7.21 -7.57
N ASP A 409 3.21 7.43 -8.89
CA ASP A 409 1.99 7.31 -9.70
C ASP A 409 1.69 5.85 -10.05
N ARG A 410 0.40 5.51 -10.24
CA ARG A 410 -0.04 4.18 -10.67
C ARG A 410 0.46 3.78 -12.05
N THR A 411 0.85 4.75 -12.87
CA THR A 411 1.42 4.51 -14.21
C THR A 411 2.92 4.27 -14.19
N ASP A 412 3.58 4.48 -13.04
CA ASP A 412 5.02 4.31 -12.96
C ASP A 412 5.41 2.83 -13.18
N PRO A 413 6.50 2.56 -13.92
CA PRO A 413 6.94 1.19 -14.16
C PRO A 413 7.21 0.45 -12.85
N GLY A 414 6.65 -0.75 -12.71
CA GLY A 414 6.80 -1.57 -11.51
C GLY A 414 5.96 -1.11 -10.30
N ALA A 415 5.15 -0.05 -10.43
CA ALA A 415 4.30 0.41 -9.34
C ALA A 415 3.25 -0.64 -8.95
N LYS A 416 3.23 -0.96 -7.64
CA LYS A 416 2.21 -1.80 -7.00
C LYS A 416 1.61 -1.06 -5.81
N ILE A 417 0.38 -1.41 -5.48
CA ILE A 417 -0.28 -0.97 -4.25
C ILE A 417 0.41 -1.69 -3.09
N MET A 418 0.98 -0.90 -2.19
CA MET A 418 1.73 -1.31 -1.00
C MET A 418 1.08 -0.74 0.27
N PRO A 419 1.21 -1.42 1.43
CA PRO A 419 0.73 -0.92 2.71
C PRO A 419 1.78 -0.04 3.41
N PHE A 420 1.32 1.04 4.04
CA PHE A 420 2.14 2.04 4.71
C PHE A 420 1.57 2.43 6.06
N ASN A 421 2.44 2.77 7.01
CA ASN A 421 2.11 3.76 8.03
C ASN A 421 2.45 5.16 7.49
N THR A 422 1.54 6.11 7.71
CA THR A 422 1.64 7.47 7.17
C THR A 422 1.53 8.53 8.25
N PRO A 423 2.48 8.59 9.21
CA PRO A 423 2.51 9.66 10.20
C PRO A 423 2.73 11.00 9.51
N VAL A 424 2.08 12.04 10.02
CA VAL A 424 2.37 13.42 9.59
C VAL A 424 3.60 13.91 10.34
N VAL A 425 4.58 14.39 9.61
CA VAL A 425 5.82 14.95 10.16
C VAL A 425 5.81 16.47 9.98
N ALA A 426 6.21 17.20 11.02
CA ALA A 426 6.21 18.66 11.03
C ALA A 426 7.58 19.26 11.32
N TRP A 427 7.97 20.30 10.56
CA TRP A 427 9.22 21.04 10.76
C TRP A 427 9.15 22.41 10.08
N TRP A 428 10.04 23.32 10.46
CA TRP A 428 10.17 24.63 9.80
C TRP A 428 11.08 24.56 8.57
N ASP A 429 10.60 25.11 7.47
CA ASP A 429 11.32 25.21 6.20
C ASP A 429 11.47 26.70 5.82
N VAL A 430 12.60 27.07 5.22
CA VAL A 430 12.85 28.44 4.75
C VAL A 430 11.82 28.87 3.71
N GLY A 431 11.22 27.92 2.99
CA GLY A 431 10.17 28.18 2.00
C GLY A 431 10.74 28.50 0.62
N TYR A 432 10.13 29.43 -0.11
CA TYR A 432 10.62 29.86 -1.42
C TYR A 432 11.63 30.99 -1.29
N GLU A 433 12.77 30.88 -1.95
CA GLU A 433 13.77 31.95 -2.06
C GLU A 433 13.88 32.36 -3.53
N GLU A 434 13.79 33.66 -3.84
CA GLU A 434 13.76 34.17 -5.22
C GLU A 434 15.03 33.82 -6.03
N ASP A 435 16.19 33.73 -5.38
CA ASP A 435 17.50 33.51 -6.01
C ASP A 435 18.14 32.14 -5.73
N SER A 436 17.38 31.20 -5.15
CA SER A 436 17.92 29.91 -4.69
C SER A 436 18.34 28.92 -5.79
N GLY A 437 17.86 29.11 -7.02
CA GLY A 437 18.03 28.14 -8.10
C GLY A 437 17.22 26.85 -7.92
N ASP A 438 16.45 26.69 -6.84
CA ASP A 438 15.62 25.52 -6.60
C ASP A 438 14.49 25.43 -7.64
N SER A 439 14.34 24.25 -8.27
CA SER A 439 13.28 24.00 -9.27
C SER A 439 11.88 23.92 -8.64
N VAL A 440 11.78 23.65 -7.33
CA VAL A 440 10.53 23.50 -6.60
C VAL A 440 10.42 24.50 -5.45
N LYS A 441 9.46 25.42 -5.54
CA LYS A 441 9.16 26.42 -4.50
C LYS A 441 8.18 25.87 -3.47
N ILE A 442 8.54 25.93 -2.19
CA ILE A 442 7.67 25.54 -1.08
C ILE A 442 6.91 26.78 -0.58
N THR A 443 5.60 26.71 -0.55
CA THR A 443 4.69 27.79 -0.15
C THR A 443 3.64 27.28 0.83
N GLU A 444 2.91 28.18 1.48
CA GLU A 444 1.80 27.80 2.38
C GLU A 444 0.75 26.91 1.69
N GLU A 445 0.53 27.09 0.38
CA GLU A 445 -0.46 26.33 -0.38
C GLU A 445 -0.04 24.87 -0.63
N ASN A 446 1.26 24.61 -0.78
CA ASN A 446 1.80 23.31 -1.17
C ASN A 446 2.65 22.62 -0.07
N ARG A 447 2.82 23.26 1.10
CA ARG A 447 3.62 22.78 2.25
C ARG A 447 3.30 21.35 2.74
N THR A 448 2.10 20.86 2.43
CA THR A 448 1.57 19.55 2.85
C THR A 448 1.57 18.48 1.75
N THR A 449 1.86 18.86 0.49
CA THR A 449 1.78 17.95 -0.67
C THR A 449 3.09 17.86 -1.46
N THR A 450 4.00 18.79 -1.23
CA THR A 450 5.31 18.80 -1.89
C THR A 450 6.26 17.87 -1.15
N TYR A 451 6.67 16.77 -1.78
CA TYR A 451 7.65 15.82 -1.22
C TYR A 451 9.10 16.24 -1.47
N TYR A 452 9.35 17.44 -2.01
CA TYR A 452 10.72 17.97 -2.12
C TYR A 452 11.32 18.20 -0.73
N HIS A 453 12.64 18.05 -0.63
CA HIS A 453 13.36 18.13 0.64
C HIS A 453 13.26 19.51 1.29
N GLY A 454 13.26 20.56 0.45
CA GLY A 454 13.27 21.94 0.93
C GLY A 454 14.54 22.29 1.68
N LYS A 455 14.51 23.39 2.41
CA LYS A 455 15.62 23.87 3.24
C LYS A 455 15.12 23.98 4.67
N PRO A 456 15.33 22.96 5.52
CA PRO A 456 14.92 23.06 6.93
C PRO A 456 15.66 24.19 7.64
N ILE A 457 14.94 24.90 8.51
CA ILE A 457 15.53 25.93 9.36
C ILE A 457 16.31 25.24 10.50
N PRO A 458 17.56 25.66 10.79
CA PRO A 458 18.34 25.09 11.89
C PRO A 458 17.62 25.21 13.23
N THR A 459 17.66 24.14 14.03
CA THR A 459 17.04 24.12 15.37
C THR A 459 17.55 25.24 16.28
N GLU A 460 18.81 25.61 16.15
CA GLU A 460 19.42 26.68 16.94
C GLU A 460 18.76 28.04 16.68
N ASP A 461 18.36 28.31 15.44
CA ASP A 461 17.64 29.53 15.08
C ASP A 461 16.21 29.51 15.58
N ILE A 462 15.54 28.35 15.53
CA ILE A 462 14.19 28.17 16.08
C ILE A 462 14.21 28.39 17.60
N VAL A 463 15.16 27.77 18.31
CA VAL A 463 15.33 27.91 19.76
C VAL A 463 15.71 29.35 20.12
N SER A 464 16.58 30.00 19.34
CA SER A 464 16.94 31.40 19.54
C SER A 464 15.72 32.31 19.39
N ALA A 465 14.88 32.09 18.37
CA ALA A 465 13.64 32.84 18.18
C ALA A 465 12.66 32.60 19.35
N ALA A 466 12.49 31.34 19.75
CA ALA A 466 11.65 30.95 20.88
C ALA A 466 12.06 31.61 22.20
N ASN A 467 13.36 31.66 22.51
CA ASN A 467 13.88 32.30 23.72
C ASN A 467 13.63 33.82 23.79
N THR A 468 13.30 34.48 22.67
CA THR A 468 12.89 35.90 22.70
C THR A 468 11.45 36.11 23.15
N ILE A 469 10.66 35.03 23.19
CA ILE A 469 9.24 35.07 23.55
C ILE A 469 9.11 34.83 25.06
N PRO A 470 8.48 35.74 25.81
CA PRO A 470 8.32 35.58 27.27
C PRO A 470 7.63 34.26 27.63
N ASN A 471 8.21 33.54 28.60
CA ASN A 471 7.69 32.27 29.13
C ASN A 471 7.49 31.18 28.04
N PHE A 472 8.29 31.18 26.97
CA PHE A 472 8.25 30.12 25.96
C PHE A 472 9.06 28.88 26.37
N THR A 473 10.17 29.08 27.10
CA THR A 473 11.03 28.01 27.64
C THR A 473 11.04 28.02 29.17
N SER A 474 11.26 26.85 29.78
CA SER A 474 11.09 26.57 31.22
C SER A 474 12.33 26.83 32.09
N ASP A 475 13.49 27.17 31.52
CA ASP A 475 14.72 27.35 32.30
C ASP A 475 15.38 28.74 32.13
N GLU A 476 15.78 29.33 33.26
CA GLU A 476 16.56 30.57 33.35
C GLU A 476 18.05 30.36 33.00
N ASN A 477 18.46 29.12 32.68
CA ASN A 477 19.86 28.70 32.52
C ASN A 477 20.30 28.54 31.05
N GLY A 478 19.44 28.85 30.08
CA GLY A 478 19.75 28.80 28.65
C GLY A 478 19.85 27.39 28.05
N ASN A 479 19.40 26.35 28.75
CA ASN A 479 19.40 24.98 28.21
C ASN A 479 18.22 24.74 27.25
N GLY A 480 17.19 25.59 27.30
CA GLY A 480 16.15 25.73 26.27
C GLY A 480 15.09 24.62 26.33
N MET A 481 14.85 24.01 27.49
CA MET A 481 13.80 23.01 27.64
C MET A 481 12.43 23.71 27.61
N PHE A 482 11.52 23.32 26.71
CA PHE A 482 10.23 24.01 26.51
C PHE A 482 9.26 23.77 27.68
N ASP A 483 8.54 24.80 28.14
CA ASP A 483 7.45 24.60 29.11
C ASP A 483 6.17 24.19 28.38
N ILE A 484 5.80 22.93 28.55
CA ILE A 484 4.80 22.25 27.72
C ILE A 484 3.37 22.62 28.11
N GLY A 485 3.16 23.07 29.35
CA GLY A 485 1.86 23.55 29.80
C GLY A 485 1.47 24.91 29.24
N ASP A 486 2.41 25.59 28.58
CA ASP A 486 2.36 27.03 28.37
C ASP A 486 2.44 27.45 26.89
N ILE A 487 2.64 26.53 25.95
CA ILE A 487 2.71 26.84 24.50
C ILE A 487 1.29 27.07 23.96
N THR A 488 0.94 28.31 23.60
CA THR A 488 -0.39 28.69 23.06
C THR A 488 -0.34 29.04 21.57
N ASP A 489 -1.50 29.06 20.88
CA ASP A 489 -1.59 29.47 19.46
C ASP A 489 -1.00 30.87 19.24
N GLU A 490 -1.15 31.75 20.22
CA GLU A 490 -0.56 33.09 20.25
C GLU A 490 0.97 33.03 20.32
N LYS A 491 1.55 32.21 21.20
CA LYS A 491 3.00 32.03 21.30
C LYS A 491 3.58 31.40 20.03
N MET A 492 2.89 30.46 19.38
CA MET A 492 3.32 29.90 18.09
C MET A 492 3.21 30.90 16.94
N SER A 493 2.18 31.75 16.95
CA SER A 493 2.09 32.87 15.99
C SER A 493 3.26 33.85 16.19
N ALA A 494 3.58 34.18 17.45
CA ALA A 494 4.74 35.01 17.77
C ALA A 494 6.06 34.35 17.34
N LEU A 495 6.20 33.03 17.52
CA LEU A 495 7.35 32.28 17.03
C LEU A 495 7.45 32.33 15.51
N THR A 496 6.33 32.18 14.81
CA THR A 496 6.26 32.31 13.35
C THR A 496 6.74 33.68 12.89
N GLU A 497 6.27 34.76 13.53
CA GLU A 497 6.71 36.11 13.24
C GLU A 497 8.22 36.27 13.50
N LYS A 498 8.72 35.76 14.63
CA LYS A 498 10.15 35.81 14.98
C LYS A 498 11.05 35.06 14.02
N ILE A 499 10.64 33.87 13.58
CA ILE A 499 11.37 33.10 12.56
C ILE A 499 11.38 33.89 11.24
N ARG A 500 10.25 34.51 10.88
CA ARG A 500 10.12 35.31 9.65
C ARG A 500 10.94 36.60 9.62
N GLU A 501 11.39 37.11 10.77
CA GLU A 501 12.36 38.21 10.82
C GLU A 501 13.69 37.82 10.15
N LYS A 502 14.13 36.56 10.31
CA LYS A 502 15.35 36.02 9.69
C LYS A 502 15.08 35.31 8.36
N TYR A 503 13.93 34.64 8.25
CA TYR A 503 13.53 33.83 7.10
C TYR A 503 12.16 34.29 6.56
N PRO A 504 12.12 35.33 5.70
CA PRO A 504 10.85 36.01 5.34
C PRO A 504 9.76 35.11 4.76
N HIS A 505 10.14 34.00 4.14
CA HIS A 505 9.24 33.04 3.50
C HIS A 505 9.05 31.75 4.29
N ALA A 506 9.47 31.72 5.55
CA ALA A 506 9.39 30.53 6.38
C ALA A 506 7.97 29.97 6.47
N VAL A 507 7.88 28.65 6.32
CA VAL A 507 6.64 27.88 6.40
C VAL A 507 6.80 26.69 7.34
N LEU A 508 5.78 26.43 8.15
CA LEU A 508 5.69 25.21 8.93
C LEU A 508 5.18 24.09 8.02
N ARG A 509 6.02 23.12 7.68
CA ARG A 509 5.61 21.98 6.87
C ARG A 509 4.91 20.96 7.76
N GLU A 510 3.88 20.32 7.22
CA GLU A 510 3.13 19.23 7.86
C GLU A 510 2.75 18.24 6.75
N ILE A 511 3.58 17.21 6.55
CA ILE A 511 3.46 16.31 5.41
C ILE A 511 3.38 14.85 5.88
N PRO A 512 2.45 14.04 5.34
CA PRO A 512 2.43 12.60 5.59
C PRO A 512 3.65 11.93 4.97
N ILE A 513 4.44 11.22 5.78
CA ILE A 513 5.61 10.46 5.33
C ILE A 513 5.23 8.98 5.25
N TYR A 514 5.51 8.34 4.12
CA TYR A 514 5.08 6.97 3.86
C TYR A 514 6.14 5.97 4.30
N PHE A 515 5.94 5.29 5.43
CA PHE A 515 6.79 4.19 5.91
C PHE A 515 6.19 2.84 5.52
N SER A 516 6.87 2.11 4.64
CA SER A 516 6.38 0.81 4.13
C SER A 516 6.25 -0.23 5.23
N LEU A 517 5.17 -1.00 5.21
CA LEU A 517 4.97 -2.14 6.10
C LEU A 517 5.41 -3.43 5.40
N SER A 518 6.30 -4.18 6.05
CA SER A 518 6.83 -5.46 5.53
C SER A 518 6.93 -6.57 6.58
N HIS A 519 6.44 -6.30 7.80
CA HIS A 519 6.40 -7.21 8.94
C HIS A 519 4.99 -7.23 9.52
N ASN A 520 4.77 -8.09 10.52
CA ASN A 520 3.47 -8.40 11.11
C ASN A 520 2.55 -9.10 10.11
N VAL A 521 3.12 -10.01 9.32
CA VAL A 521 2.36 -10.78 8.33
C VAL A 521 1.37 -11.70 9.03
N SER A 522 0.09 -11.52 8.72
CA SER A 522 -1.02 -12.26 9.32
C SER A 522 -1.17 -13.67 8.72
N PRO A 523 -1.84 -14.60 9.42
CA PRO A 523 -2.24 -15.89 8.86
C PRO A 523 -3.03 -15.73 7.55
N ALA A 524 -2.89 -16.68 6.63
CA ALA A 524 -3.54 -16.63 5.31
C ALA A 524 -5.08 -16.55 5.39
N GLU A 525 -5.68 -17.07 6.46
CA GLU A 525 -7.13 -16.99 6.71
C GLU A 525 -7.62 -15.56 6.99
N GLU A 526 -6.73 -14.68 7.47
CA GLU A 526 -7.03 -13.28 7.75
C GLU A 526 -6.64 -12.35 6.60
N ALA A 527 -5.93 -12.86 5.59
CA ALA A 527 -5.50 -12.08 4.44
C ALA A 527 -6.69 -11.56 3.61
N LEU A 528 -6.51 -10.38 3.02
CA LEU A 528 -7.47 -9.84 2.06
C LEU A 528 -7.44 -10.65 0.76
N GLY A 529 -8.57 -10.70 0.06
CA GLY A 529 -8.67 -11.36 -1.24
C GLY A 529 -9.16 -12.81 -1.16
N ASN A 530 -9.58 -13.26 0.03
CA ASN A 530 -10.38 -14.47 0.18
C ASN A 530 -11.76 -14.33 -0.50
N SER A 531 -12.27 -13.08 -0.59
CA SER A 531 -13.41 -12.69 -1.41
C SER A 531 -13.15 -11.36 -2.12
N CYS A 532 -13.74 -11.18 -3.31
CA CYS A 532 -13.73 -9.88 -4.00
C CYS A 532 -14.26 -8.74 -3.11
N THR A 533 -15.18 -9.06 -2.19
CA THR A 533 -15.81 -8.07 -1.29
C THR A 533 -14.87 -7.51 -0.24
N ASP A 534 -13.77 -8.19 0.08
CA ASP A 534 -12.79 -7.71 1.07
C ASP A 534 -12.23 -6.34 0.63
N CYS A 535 -12.05 -6.19 -0.68
CA CYS A 535 -11.59 -4.95 -1.29
C CYS A 535 -12.72 -4.17 -1.98
N HIS A 536 -13.66 -4.84 -2.66
CA HIS A 536 -14.66 -4.17 -3.51
C HIS A 536 -16.03 -3.97 -2.86
N ALA A 537 -16.27 -4.34 -1.60
CA ALA A 537 -17.55 -4.02 -0.97
C ALA A 537 -17.70 -2.51 -0.72
N PRO A 538 -18.94 -1.97 -0.76
CA PRO A 538 -19.21 -0.64 -0.22
C PRO A 538 -18.72 -0.56 1.24
N GLY A 539 -17.85 0.40 1.54
CA GLY A 539 -17.30 0.58 2.89
C GLY A 539 -16.09 -0.32 3.22
N SER A 540 -15.55 -1.07 2.26
CA SER A 540 -14.28 -1.78 2.44
C SER A 540 -13.14 -0.83 2.80
N HIS A 541 -12.21 -1.25 3.67
CA HIS A 541 -11.06 -0.39 4.03
C HIS A 541 -10.16 -0.11 2.81
N PHE A 542 -10.03 -1.08 1.90
CA PHE A 542 -9.14 -0.97 0.73
C PHE A 542 -9.44 0.23 -0.19
N PHE A 543 -10.71 0.55 -0.44
CA PHE A 543 -11.06 1.71 -1.27
C PHE A 543 -11.78 2.81 -0.49
N PHE A 544 -12.57 2.47 0.52
CA PHE A 544 -13.38 3.42 1.28
C PHE A 544 -12.85 3.70 2.68
N GLY A 545 -11.72 3.09 3.06
CA GLY A 545 -10.96 3.44 4.25
C GLY A 545 -10.50 4.90 4.18
N LYS A 546 -10.10 5.42 5.33
CA LYS A 546 -9.62 6.80 5.46
C LYS A 546 -8.10 6.79 5.49
N THR A 547 -7.49 7.65 4.70
CA THR A 547 -6.06 7.94 4.72
C THR A 547 -5.87 9.38 5.16
N ARG A 548 -5.01 9.59 6.15
CA ARG A 548 -4.64 10.92 6.60
C ARG A 548 -3.71 11.56 5.59
N VAL A 549 -4.01 12.77 5.13
CA VAL A 549 -3.18 13.45 4.12
C VAL A 549 -2.82 14.89 4.43
N ARG A 550 -3.53 15.57 5.35
CA ARG A 550 -3.12 16.90 5.84
C ARG A 550 -3.55 17.10 7.28
N ILE A 551 -2.90 18.05 7.94
CA ILE A 551 -3.42 18.70 9.14
C ILE A 551 -3.59 20.19 8.83
N GLY A 552 -4.75 20.73 9.18
CA GLY A 552 -5.09 22.14 9.07
C GLY A 552 -6.10 22.50 10.16
N GLU A 553 -6.37 23.78 10.35
CA GLU A 553 -7.18 24.30 11.46
C GLU A 553 -8.58 23.65 11.54
N GLY A 554 -8.73 22.66 12.43
CA GLY A 554 -10.02 22.21 12.94
C GLY A 554 -10.54 20.84 12.47
N ALA A 555 -9.91 20.19 11.50
CA ALA A 555 -10.24 18.80 11.16
C ALA A 555 -9.03 18.06 10.60
N ASP A 556 -8.72 16.90 11.18
CA ASP A 556 -7.88 15.89 10.54
C ASP A 556 -8.34 15.68 9.09
N ALA A 557 -7.54 16.10 8.10
CA ALA A 557 -7.94 16.01 6.71
C ALA A 557 -7.67 14.59 6.22
N PHE A 558 -8.69 13.76 6.35
CA PHE A 558 -8.72 12.44 5.74
C PHE A 558 -9.21 12.56 4.30
N ILE A 559 -8.53 11.88 3.38
CA ILE A 559 -9.11 11.53 2.09
C ILE A 559 -9.49 10.05 2.09
N PRO A 560 -10.50 9.66 1.31
CA PRO A 560 -10.78 8.25 1.12
C PRO A 560 -9.65 7.57 0.34
N MET A 561 -9.41 6.28 0.63
CA MET A 561 -8.31 5.49 0.05
C MET A 561 -8.34 5.46 -1.48
N TYR A 562 -9.53 5.41 -2.09
CA TYR A 562 -9.66 5.46 -3.55
C TYR A 562 -9.04 6.74 -4.14
N ALA A 563 -9.15 7.88 -3.45
CA ALA A 563 -8.58 9.13 -3.90
C ALA A 563 -7.06 9.12 -3.74
N ASN A 564 -6.55 8.52 -2.64
CA ASN A 564 -5.12 8.31 -2.44
C ASN A 564 -4.49 7.42 -3.52
N LEU A 565 -5.25 6.42 -3.98
CA LEU A 565 -4.87 5.50 -5.06
C LEU A 565 -5.12 6.06 -6.48
N ASN A 566 -5.53 7.32 -6.59
CA ASN A 566 -5.84 8.00 -7.86
C ASN A 566 -6.96 7.31 -8.69
N TYR A 567 -8.03 6.89 -8.01
CA TYR A 567 -9.27 6.37 -8.61
C TYR A 567 -10.44 7.34 -8.46
N GLY A 568 -11.40 7.27 -9.39
CA GLY A 568 -12.64 8.04 -9.30
C GLY A 568 -13.68 7.38 -8.40
N LEU A 569 -14.46 8.18 -7.64
CA LEU A 569 -15.54 7.65 -6.79
C LEU A 569 -16.58 6.85 -7.58
N SER A 570 -16.96 7.32 -8.77
CA SER A 570 -17.93 6.64 -9.63
C SER A 570 -17.41 5.30 -10.16
N GLU A 571 -16.12 5.22 -10.47
CA GLU A 571 -15.44 4.01 -10.92
C GLU A 571 -15.47 2.93 -9.83
N VAL A 572 -15.05 3.28 -8.62
CA VAL A 572 -15.02 2.35 -7.49
C VAL A 572 -16.43 1.94 -7.06
N ASN A 573 -17.37 2.88 -6.98
CA ASN A 573 -18.75 2.56 -6.59
C ASN A 573 -19.44 1.63 -7.59
N LEU A 574 -19.26 1.87 -8.89
CA LEU A 574 -19.90 1.03 -9.91
C LEU A 574 -19.34 -0.39 -9.88
N HIS A 575 -18.02 -0.52 -9.68
CA HIS A 575 -17.37 -1.81 -9.49
C HIS A 575 -17.87 -2.50 -8.21
N ALA A 576 -17.98 -1.76 -7.11
CA ALA A 576 -18.49 -2.27 -5.85
C ALA A 576 -19.92 -2.80 -5.97
N ILE A 577 -20.77 -2.10 -6.72
CA ILE A 577 -22.14 -2.54 -7.01
C ILE A 577 -22.13 -3.83 -7.82
N ARG A 578 -21.27 -3.92 -8.85
CA ARG A 578 -21.15 -5.11 -9.69
C ARG A 578 -20.75 -6.34 -8.86
N GLU A 579 -19.70 -6.24 -8.06
CA GLU A 579 -19.14 -7.36 -7.30
C GLU A 579 -20.04 -7.76 -6.13
N THR A 580 -20.59 -6.80 -5.40
CA THR A 580 -21.37 -7.06 -4.18
C THR A 580 -22.82 -7.45 -4.48
N PHE A 581 -23.43 -6.84 -5.49
CA PHE A 581 -24.84 -7.07 -5.80
C PHE A 581 -25.00 -7.84 -7.11
N VAL A 582 -24.54 -7.29 -8.24
CA VAL A 582 -24.94 -7.83 -9.55
C VAL A 582 -24.44 -9.25 -9.77
N LYS A 583 -23.18 -9.56 -9.46
CA LYS A 583 -22.64 -10.92 -9.61
C LYS A 583 -23.38 -11.95 -8.76
N PRO A 584 -23.50 -11.80 -7.42
CA PRO A 584 -24.27 -12.75 -6.61
C PRO A 584 -25.73 -12.87 -7.03
N PHE A 585 -26.40 -11.74 -7.33
CA PHE A 585 -27.83 -11.73 -7.63
C PHE A 585 -28.17 -12.14 -9.06
N PHE A 586 -27.26 -12.15 -10.02
CA PHE A 586 -27.60 -12.43 -11.43
C PHE A 586 -28.23 -13.82 -11.63
N LEU A 587 -27.69 -14.85 -10.98
CA LEU A 587 -28.24 -16.21 -11.04
C LEU A 587 -29.61 -16.27 -10.36
N TRP A 588 -29.74 -15.62 -9.20
CA TRP A 588 -31.02 -15.51 -8.50
C TRP A 588 -32.07 -14.76 -9.32
N LEU A 589 -31.70 -13.65 -9.97
CA LEU A 589 -32.56 -12.88 -10.85
C LEU A 589 -33.07 -13.75 -12.00
N THR A 590 -32.20 -14.57 -12.60
CA THR A 590 -32.56 -15.53 -13.64
C THR A 590 -33.60 -16.54 -13.13
N LEU A 591 -33.36 -17.12 -11.94
CA LEU A 591 -34.32 -18.04 -11.30
C LEU A 591 -35.63 -17.37 -10.92
N ILE A 592 -35.59 -16.12 -10.43
CA ILE A 592 -36.77 -15.32 -10.10
C ILE A 592 -37.61 -15.06 -11.35
N ILE A 593 -36.99 -14.72 -12.49
CA ILE A 593 -37.71 -14.50 -13.74
C ILE A 593 -38.38 -15.79 -14.21
N ILE A 594 -37.66 -16.92 -14.17
CA ILE A 594 -38.23 -18.24 -14.51
C ILE A 594 -39.39 -18.59 -13.58
N GLY A 595 -39.22 -18.39 -12.27
CA GLY A 595 -40.26 -18.63 -11.26
C GLY A 595 -41.47 -17.72 -11.43
N ALA A 596 -41.25 -16.43 -11.69
CA ALA A 596 -42.32 -15.46 -11.95
C ALA A 596 -43.08 -15.81 -13.24
N SER A 597 -42.38 -16.23 -14.29
CA SER A 597 -42.98 -16.76 -15.52
C SER A 597 -43.81 -18.02 -15.27
N LEU A 598 -43.35 -18.92 -14.40
CA LEU A 598 -44.10 -20.12 -14.01
C LEU A 598 -45.34 -19.77 -13.19
N ILE A 599 -45.21 -18.90 -12.20
CA ILE A 599 -46.33 -18.42 -11.37
C ILE A 599 -47.37 -17.72 -12.26
N HIS A 600 -46.94 -16.83 -13.16
CA HIS A 600 -47.83 -16.20 -14.12
C HIS A 600 -48.55 -17.24 -14.98
N PHE A 601 -47.82 -18.27 -15.46
CA PHE A 601 -48.42 -19.33 -16.27
C PHE A 601 -49.46 -20.14 -15.50
N ILE A 602 -49.22 -20.46 -14.23
CA ILE A 602 -50.15 -21.21 -13.37
C ILE A 602 -51.38 -20.34 -13.01
N ALA A 603 -51.16 -19.08 -12.65
CA ALA A 603 -52.21 -18.19 -12.16
C ALA A 603 -53.13 -17.68 -13.29
N PHE A 604 -52.56 -17.31 -14.44
CA PHE A 604 -53.29 -16.64 -15.52
C PHE A 604 -53.40 -17.48 -16.80
N GLY A 605 -52.55 -18.50 -16.96
CA GLY A 605 -52.53 -19.35 -18.14
C GLY A 605 -52.00 -18.65 -19.40
N ARG A 606 -52.22 -19.30 -20.54
CA ARG A 606 -51.90 -18.71 -21.85
C ARG A 606 -53.02 -17.76 -22.30
N LYS A 607 -52.64 -16.68 -22.96
CA LYS A 607 -53.58 -15.85 -23.71
C LYS A 607 -53.97 -16.58 -25.00
N LYS A 608 -55.08 -17.31 -24.92
CA LYS A 608 -55.57 -18.20 -25.99
C LYS A 608 -56.04 -17.44 -27.22
N VAL A 609 -55.86 -18.00 -28.42
CA VAL A 609 -56.48 -17.49 -29.65
C VAL A 609 -57.36 -18.58 -30.25
N TYR A 610 -58.65 -18.27 -30.39
CA TYR A 610 -59.59 -19.13 -31.10
C TYR A 610 -59.40 -18.90 -32.60
N VAL A 611 -58.90 -19.92 -33.29
CA VAL A 611 -58.70 -19.95 -34.74
C VAL A 611 -59.83 -20.79 -35.31
N ALA A 612 -60.55 -20.28 -36.30
CA ALA A 612 -61.68 -21.01 -36.88
C ALA A 612 -61.21 -22.30 -37.57
N GLU A 613 -62.07 -23.32 -37.58
CA GLU A 613 -61.76 -24.58 -38.25
C GLU A 613 -61.53 -24.34 -39.75
N GLY A 614 -60.37 -24.76 -40.26
CA GLY A 614 -59.94 -24.50 -41.63
C GLY A 614 -59.24 -23.15 -41.90
N GLU A 615 -59.14 -22.25 -40.91
CA GLU A 615 -58.43 -20.97 -41.07
C GLU A 615 -56.93 -21.20 -41.31
N ARG A 616 -56.40 -20.63 -42.40
CA ARG A 616 -54.97 -20.70 -42.75
C ARG A 616 -54.24 -19.42 -42.32
N PRO A 617 -52.96 -19.50 -41.92
CA PRO A 617 -52.18 -18.32 -41.55
C PRO A 617 -51.69 -17.57 -42.79
N THR A 618 -52.57 -16.73 -43.36
CA THR A 618 -52.35 -15.96 -44.61
C THR A 618 -51.78 -14.57 -44.37
N VAL A 619 -51.90 -14.00 -43.17
CA VAL A 619 -51.45 -12.63 -42.89
C VAL A 619 -49.94 -12.58 -42.76
N ILE A 620 -49.25 -11.76 -43.57
CA ILE A 620 -47.79 -11.61 -43.50
C ILE A 620 -47.43 -10.66 -42.36
N ARG A 621 -46.80 -11.18 -41.30
CA ARG A 621 -46.35 -10.39 -40.15
C ARG A 621 -44.93 -9.90 -40.28
N HIS A 622 -44.04 -10.74 -40.81
CA HIS A 622 -42.61 -10.45 -41.00
C HIS A 622 -42.09 -11.04 -42.32
N GLY A 623 -41.42 -10.20 -43.12
CA GLY A 623 -40.78 -10.62 -44.37
C GLY A 623 -39.55 -11.52 -44.16
N GLY A 624 -39.04 -12.15 -45.22
CA GLY A 624 -37.88 -13.05 -45.15
C GLY A 624 -36.63 -12.39 -44.56
N PHE A 625 -36.28 -11.18 -45.04
CA PHE A 625 -35.15 -10.41 -44.53
C PHE A 625 -35.29 -10.08 -43.04
N GLN A 626 -36.49 -9.67 -42.60
CA GLN A 626 -36.72 -9.32 -41.20
C GLN A 626 -36.52 -10.50 -40.26
N ARG A 627 -36.93 -11.70 -40.70
CA ARG A 627 -36.73 -12.94 -39.96
C ARG A 627 -35.26 -13.36 -39.90
N PHE A 628 -34.54 -13.19 -41.00
CA PHE A 628 -33.10 -13.47 -41.06
C PHE A 628 -32.31 -12.59 -40.10
N ILE A 629 -32.56 -11.27 -40.09
CA ILE A 629 -31.91 -10.34 -39.16
C ILE A 629 -32.25 -10.67 -37.70
N HIS A 630 -33.50 -11.03 -37.42
CA HIS A 630 -33.88 -11.49 -36.07
C HIS A 630 -33.16 -12.78 -35.68
N LEU A 631 -33.00 -13.74 -36.59
CA LEU A 631 -32.24 -14.97 -36.34
C LEU A 631 -30.76 -14.65 -36.04
N LEU A 632 -30.15 -13.72 -36.78
CA LEU A 632 -28.80 -13.24 -36.49
C LEU A 632 -28.71 -12.64 -35.09
N ASN A 633 -29.67 -11.81 -34.68
CA ASN A 633 -29.73 -11.29 -33.31
C ASN A 633 -29.82 -12.41 -32.27
N ILE A 634 -30.66 -13.43 -32.48
CA ILE A 634 -30.78 -14.56 -31.54
C ILE A 634 -29.44 -15.27 -31.38
N ILE A 635 -28.83 -15.69 -32.48
CA ILE A 635 -27.61 -16.50 -32.46
C ILE A 635 -26.47 -15.70 -31.81
N SER A 636 -26.27 -14.46 -32.24
CA SER A 636 -25.20 -13.61 -31.69
C SER A 636 -25.44 -13.27 -30.22
N PHE A 637 -26.66 -12.94 -29.81
CA PHE A 637 -26.97 -12.64 -28.41
C PHE A 637 -26.78 -13.84 -27.48
N VAL A 638 -27.18 -15.04 -27.91
CA VAL A 638 -26.97 -16.27 -27.12
C VAL A 638 -25.47 -16.54 -26.94
N MET A 639 -24.69 -16.45 -28.01
CA MET A 639 -23.24 -16.64 -27.95
C MET A 639 -22.56 -15.59 -27.06
N LEU A 640 -22.95 -14.32 -27.18
CA LEU A 640 -22.48 -13.22 -26.31
C LEU A 640 -22.84 -13.45 -24.84
N THR A 641 -24.04 -13.97 -24.56
CA THR A 641 -24.49 -14.27 -23.20
C THR A 641 -23.64 -15.39 -22.59
N ILE A 642 -23.38 -16.47 -23.33
CA ILE A 642 -22.58 -17.61 -22.86
C ILE A 642 -21.13 -17.19 -22.59
N THR A 643 -20.51 -16.53 -23.57
CA THR A 643 -19.11 -16.07 -23.47
C THR A 643 -18.95 -14.97 -22.40
N GLY A 644 -19.90 -14.02 -22.32
CA GLY A 644 -19.89 -12.97 -21.30
C GLY A 644 -20.12 -13.49 -19.88
N PHE A 645 -21.03 -14.45 -19.69
CA PHE A 645 -21.25 -15.12 -18.41
C PHE A 645 -19.98 -15.84 -17.92
N SER A 646 -19.33 -16.56 -18.82
CA SER A 646 -18.08 -17.27 -18.53
C SER A 646 -16.97 -16.31 -18.09
N ARG A 647 -16.87 -15.12 -18.71
CA ARG A 647 -15.92 -14.08 -18.29
C ARG A 647 -16.29 -13.41 -16.96
N MET A 648 -17.58 -13.28 -16.66
CA MET A 648 -18.06 -12.61 -15.44
C MET A 648 -17.89 -13.46 -14.17
N PHE A 649 -18.05 -14.78 -14.28
CA PHE A 649 -17.94 -15.71 -13.15
C PHE A 649 -16.64 -16.54 -13.15
N ALA A 650 -15.82 -16.42 -14.19
CA ALA A 650 -14.50 -17.03 -14.33
C ALA A 650 -14.39 -18.53 -13.99
N PRO A 651 -15.35 -19.42 -14.33
CA PRO A 651 -15.04 -20.85 -14.28
C PRO A 651 -14.10 -21.18 -15.43
N ASN A 652 -12.78 -21.15 -15.19
CA ASN A 652 -11.75 -21.53 -16.17
C ASN A 652 -12.11 -22.86 -16.85
N PHE A 653 -12.66 -23.81 -16.09
CA PHE A 653 -13.18 -25.08 -16.57
C PHE A 653 -14.12 -24.98 -17.80
N PHE A 654 -15.09 -24.06 -17.81
CA PHE A 654 -16.05 -23.99 -18.93
C PHE A 654 -15.40 -23.40 -20.18
N ALA A 655 -14.56 -22.37 -20.01
CA ALA A 655 -13.82 -21.76 -21.11
C ALA A 655 -12.82 -22.76 -21.72
N ASP A 656 -12.12 -23.51 -20.88
CA ASP A 656 -11.15 -24.53 -21.30
C ASP A 656 -11.84 -25.69 -22.01
N TRP A 657 -12.95 -26.20 -21.46
CA TRP A 657 -13.67 -27.34 -22.02
C TRP A 657 -14.36 -27.04 -23.35
N VAL A 658 -14.99 -25.87 -23.51
CA VAL A 658 -15.79 -25.55 -24.70
C VAL A 658 -15.00 -24.81 -25.76
N PHE A 659 -14.09 -23.92 -25.37
CA PHE A 659 -13.38 -23.01 -26.28
C PHE A 659 -11.87 -23.26 -26.34
N GLY A 660 -11.33 -24.17 -25.51
CA GLY A 660 -9.90 -24.45 -25.46
C GLY A 660 -9.07 -23.33 -24.80
N GLY A 661 -9.72 -22.47 -24.02
CA GLY A 661 -9.06 -21.40 -23.27
C GLY A 661 -9.85 -20.08 -23.24
N MET A 662 -9.55 -19.26 -22.23
CA MET A 662 -10.17 -17.95 -22.01
C MET A 662 -9.92 -16.96 -23.17
N ASP A 663 -8.73 -16.97 -23.77
CA ASP A 663 -8.38 -16.10 -24.89
C ASP A 663 -9.20 -16.42 -26.14
N THR A 664 -9.31 -17.71 -26.47
CA THR A 664 -10.10 -18.18 -27.61
C THR A 664 -11.58 -17.83 -27.43
N MET A 665 -12.13 -18.03 -26.23
CA MET A 665 -13.48 -17.61 -25.90
C MET A 665 -13.68 -16.10 -26.06
N SER A 666 -12.71 -15.28 -25.66
CA SER A 666 -12.76 -13.82 -25.77
C SER A 666 -12.79 -13.37 -27.24
N ASN A 667 -12.02 -14.03 -28.11
CA ASN A 667 -12.08 -13.81 -29.56
C ASN A 667 -13.48 -14.09 -30.13
N TRP A 668 -14.13 -15.18 -29.69
CA TRP A 668 -15.52 -15.46 -30.07
C TRP A 668 -16.49 -14.38 -29.59
N HIS A 669 -16.29 -13.85 -28.37
CA HIS A 669 -17.08 -12.74 -27.86
C HIS A 669 -16.99 -11.52 -28.77
N TYR A 670 -15.78 -11.15 -29.23
CA TYR A 670 -15.58 -10.03 -30.15
C TYR A 670 -16.23 -10.25 -31.52
N ILE A 671 -16.09 -11.45 -32.09
CA ILE A 671 -16.68 -11.79 -33.40
C ILE A 671 -18.21 -11.69 -33.33
N PHE A 672 -18.85 -12.32 -32.35
CA PHE A 672 -20.30 -12.24 -32.19
C PHE A 672 -20.78 -10.84 -31.78
N GLY A 673 -19.94 -10.08 -31.08
CA GLY A 673 -20.17 -8.66 -30.78
C GLY A 673 -20.28 -7.82 -32.05
N ALA A 674 -19.36 -8.01 -33.00
CA ALA A 674 -19.42 -7.33 -34.30
C ALA A 674 -20.67 -7.71 -35.10
N VAL A 675 -21.03 -9.00 -35.12
CA VAL A 675 -22.26 -9.48 -35.78
C VAL A 675 -23.50 -8.84 -35.15
N PHE A 676 -23.59 -8.86 -33.81
CA PHE A 676 -24.71 -8.28 -33.07
C PHE A 676 -24.83 -6.78 -33.30
N THR A 677 -23.70 -6.07 -33.39
CA THR A 677 -23.65 -4.63 -33.67
C THR A 677 -24.31 -4.30 -35.00
N VAL A 678 -23.93 -5.02 -36.06
CA VAL A 678 -24.52 -4.81 -37.39
C VAL A 678 -26.01 -5.19 -37.40
N SER A 679 -26.37 -6.32 -36.81
CA SER A 679 -27.74 -6.82 -36.83
C SER A 679 -28.70 -5.95 -36.01
N ILE A 680 -28.27 -5.38 -34.89
CA ILE A 680 -29.12 -4.50 -34.07
C ILE A 680 -29.35 -3.14 -34.73
N VAL A 681 -28.35 -2.60 -35.43
CA VAL A 681 -28.51 -1.36 -36.23
C VAL A 681 -29.52 -1.58 -37.36
N ILE A 682 -29.42 -2.70 -38.08
CA ILE A 682 -30.42 -3.05 -39.11
C ILE A 682 -31.80 -3.24 -38.49
N THR A 683 -31.88 -3.87 -37.32
CA THR A 683 -33.15 -4.07 -36.58
C THR A 683 -33.80 -2.73 -36.22
N PHE A 684 -33.02 -1.75 -35.76
CA PHE A 684 -33.51 -0.40 -35.50
C PHE A 684 -34.11 0.22 -36.77
N ILE A 685 -33.36 0.23 -37.88
CA ILE A 685 -33.81 0.81 -39.16
C ILE A 685 -35.11 0.12 -39.64
N MET A 686 -35.19 -1.20 -39.51
CA MET A 686 -36.33 -1.99 -39.95
C MET A 686 -37.62 -1.70 -39.17
N TRP A 687 -37.54 -1.49 -37.86
CA TRP A 687 -38.72 -1.48 -36.98
C TRP A 687 -38.98 -0.16 -36.26
N VAL A 688 -38.12 0.86 -36.40
CA VAL A 688 -38.28 2.16 -35.72
C VAL A 688 -39.63 2.81 -36.04
N LYS A 689 -40.06 2.81 -37.31
CA LYS A 689 -41.33 3.42 -37.73
C LYS A 689 -42.53 2.74 -37.05
N ASP A 690 -42.54 1.41 -37.06
CA ASP A 690 -43.58 0.58 -36.47
C ASP A 690 -43.57 0.61 -34.94
N SER A 691 -42.44 0.99 -34.33
CA SER A 691 -42.22 1.02 -32.88
C SER A 691 -42.40 2.42 -32.26
N THR A 692 -42.94 3.37 -33.01
CA THR A 692 -43.28 4.70 -32.48
C THR A 692 -44.50 4.64 -31.55
N PHE A 693 -44.42 5.32 -30.41
CA PHE A 693 -45.54 5.41 -29.47
C PHE A 693 -46.69 6.22 -30.05
N LYS A 694 -47.91 5.75 -29.83
CA LYS A 694 -49.20 6.32 -30.26
C LYS A 694 -50.08 6.57 -29.03
N LYS A 695 -51.11 7.41 -29.18
CA LYS A 695 -52.02 7.76 -28.06
C LYS A 695 -52.72 6.53 -27.48
N GLU A 696 -53.01 5.53 -28.30
CA GLU A 696 -53.71 4.30 -27.89
C GLU A 696 -52.84 3.39 -27.01
N ASP A 697 -51.51 3.51 -27.09
CA ASP A 697 -50.58 2.70 -26.28
C ASP A 697 -50.78 2.96 -24.77
N TRP A 698 -51.26 4.14 -24.39
CA TRP A 698 -51.58 4.46 -23.00
C TRP A 698 -52.71 3.58 -22.44
N LYS A 699 -53.68 3.19 -23.27
CA LYS A 699 -54.74 2.26 -22.88
C LYS A 699 -54.18 0.84 -22.65
N TRP A 700 -53.21 0.44 -23.47
CA TRP A 700 -52.50 -0.82 -23.29
C TRP A 700 -51.68 -0.83 -22.00
N LEU A 701 -50.97 0.26 -21.69
CA LEU A 701 -50.14 0.37 -20.48
C LEU A 701 -50.97 0.31 -19.19
N LYS A 702 -52.11 1.00 -19.15
CA LYS A 702 -53.03 0.95 -17.99
C LYS A 702 -53.59 -0.44 -17.71
N SER A 703 -53.71 -1.28 -18.73
CA SER A 703 -54.19 -2.66 -18.62
C SER A 703 -53.05 -3.68 -18.57
N LEU A 704 -51.79 -3.25 -18.69
CA LEU A 704 -50.60 -4.11 -18.84
C LEU A 704 -50.83 -5.24 -19.86
N GLY A 705 -51.49 -4.92 -20.98
CA GLY A 705 -51.82 -5.90 -22.02
C GLY A 705 -52.79 -7.01 -21.61
N GLY A 706 -53.43 -6.90 -20.45
CA GLY A 706 -54.32 -7.91 -19.89
C GLY A 706 -53.59 -9.19 -19.46
N TYR A 707 -52.30 -9.09 -19.13
CA TYR A 707 -51.50 -10.23 -18.67
C TYR A 707 -51.73 -10.58 -17.20
N LEU A 708 -51.97 -9.56 -16.36
CA LEU A 708 -52.20 -9.76 -14.92
C LEU A 708 -53.68 -9.84 -14.53
N TRP A 709 -54.59 -9.45 -15.43
CA TRP A 709 -56.03 -9.59 -15.25
C TRP A 709 -56.73 -9.63 -16.61
N LYS A 710 -57.91 -10.25 -16.68
CA LYS A 710 -58.68 -10.30 -17.93
C LYS A 710 -59.16 -8.90 -18.30
N THR A 711 -58.89 -8.49 -19.54
CA THR A 711 -59.40 -7.24 -20.11
C THR A 711 -59.71 -7.51 -21.57
N ASP A 712 -60.94 -7.20 -21.95
CA ASP A 712 -61.41 -7.35 -23.33
C ASP A 712 -61.03 -6.11 -24.15
N ASP A 713 -60.77 -6.32 -25.44
CA ASP A 713 -60.49 -5.29 -26.45
C ASP A 713 -59.45 -4.23 -26.08
N ILE A 714 -58.19 -4.67 -25.96
CA ILE A 714 -57.05 -3.76 -25.81
C ILE A 714 -56.56 -3.33 -27.20
N PRO A 715 -56.78 -2.06 -27.61
CA PRO A 715 -56.36 -1.60 -28.93
C PRO A 715 -54.85 -1.65 -29.07
N SER A 716 -54.36 -2.27 -30.15
CA SER A 716 -52.93 -2.34 -30.45
C SER A 716 -52.67 -2.23 -31.94
N HIS A 717 -51.66 -1.43 -32.29
CA HIS A 717 -51.10 -1.36 -33.64
C HIS A 717 -50.25 -2.61 -33.94
N LYS A 718 -49.50 -2.60 -35.04
CA LYS A 718 -48.61 -3.71 -35.45
C LYS A 718 -47.76 -4.24 -34.29
N PHE A 719 -47.14 -3.36 -33.51
CA PHE A 719 -46.55 -3.69 -32.21
C PHE A 719 -47.38 -3.09 -31.08
N ASN A 720 -47.55 -3.84 -30.00
CA ASN A 720 -48.21 -3.34 -28.79
C ASN A 720 -47.25 -2.48 -27.95
N ALA A 721 -47.78 -1.75 -26.96
CA ALA A 721 -46.96 -0.84 -26.16
C ALA A 721 -45.81 -1.55 -25.43
N GLY A 722 -46.02 -2.77 -24.92
CA GLY A 722 -44.95 -3.57 -24.30
C GLY A 722 -43.84 -3.96 -25.28
N GLN A 723 -44.19 -4.36 -26.51
CA GLN A 723 -43.23 -4.63 -27.58
C GLN A 723 -42.45 -3.37 -28.00
N LYS A 724 -43.11 -2.20 -27.99
CA LYS A 724 -42.45 -0.91 -28.26
C LYS A 724 -41.45 -0.54 -27.16
N ILE A 725 -41.84 -0.70 -25.89
CA ILE A 725 -40.92 -0.50 -24.76
C ILE A 725 -39.72 -1.43 -24.90
N TYR A 726 -39.96 -2.72 -25.16
CA TYR A 726 -38.89 -3.70 -25.37
C TYR A 726 -37.97 -3.31 -26.53
N PHE A 727 -38.52 -2.86 -27.66
CA PHE A 727 -37.74 -2.37 -28.80
C PHE A 727 -36.81 -1.22 -28.40
N TRP A 728 -37.34 -0.19 -27.73
CA TRP A 728 -36.53 0.97 -27.33
C TRP A 728 -35.47 0.62 -26.28
N LEU A 729 -35.81 -0.21 -25.29
CA LEU A 729 -34.84 -0.70 -24.31
C LEU A 729 -33.73 -1.54 -24.98
N THR A 730 -34.09 -2.41 -25.93
CA THR A 730 -33.14 -3.20 -26.72
C THR A 730 -32.18 -2.31 -27.50
N VAL A 731 -32.68 -1.22 -28.11
CA VAL A 731 -31.85 -0.25 -28.85
C VAL A 731 -30.92 0.51 -27.91
N ILE A 732 -31.43 0.98 -26.77
CA ILE A 732 -30.64 1.72 -25.78
C ILE A 732 -29.55 0.83 -25.17
N PHE A 733 -29.90 -0.35 -24.66
CA PHE A 733 -28.94 -1.29 -24.12
C PHE A 733 -27.98 -1.79 -25.19
N GLY A 734 -28.47 -2.08 -26.40
CA GLY A 734 -27.63 -2.41 -27.56
C GLY A 734 -26.58 -1.33 -27.84
N LEU A 735 -26.98 -0.06 -27.87
CA LEU A 735 -26.06 1.05 -28.06
C LEU A 735 -25.00 1.13 -26.95
N ILE A 736 -25.41 1.01 -25.68
CA ILE A 736 -24.46 1.01 -24.55
C ILE A 736 -23.48 -0.16 -24.66
N MET A 737 -23.98 -1.36 -24.98
CA MET A 737 -23.16 -2.56 -25.16
C MET A 737 -22.17 -2.41 -26.33
N ILE A 738 -22.59 -1.79 -27.43
CA ILE A 738 -21.71 -1.50 -28.57
C ILE A 738 -20.62 -0.52 -28.16
N ILE A 739 -20.98 0.62 -27.56
CA ILE A 739 -20.01 1.64 -27.15
C ILE A 739 -19.01 1.05 -26.17
N THR A 740 -19.49 0.43 -25.09
CA THR A 740 -18.61 -0.16 -24.08
C THR A 740 -17.77 -1.32 -24.63
N GLY A 741 -18.34 -2.19 -25.48
CA GLY A 741 -17.65 -3.31 -26.11
C GLY A 741 -16.53 -2.87 -27.06
N ILE A 742 -16.80 -1.88 -27.93
CA ILE A 742 -15.79 -1.33 -28.85
C ILE A 742 -14.68 -0.63 -28.05
N THR A 743 -15.02 0.14 -27.02
CA THR A 743 -14.03 0.80 -26.16
C THR A 743 -13.09 -0.23 -25.52
N MET A 744 -13.62 -1.33 -24.99
CA MET A 744 -12.78 -2.40 -24.40
C MET A 744 -11.96 -3.15 -25.45
N ALA A 745 -12.44 -3.28 -26.68
CA ALA A 745 -11.72 -3.96 -27.75
C ALA A 745 -10.57 -3.12 -28.35
N LEU A 746 -10.62 -1.79 -28.23
CA LEU A 746 -9.65 -0.87 -28.82
C LEU A 746 -8.64 -0.30 -27.84
N MET A 747 -8.90 -0.41 -26.53
CA MET A 747 -8.01 0.12 -25.50
C MET A 747 -7.25 -1.02 -24.83
N ASP A 748 -5.95 -0.85 -24.61
CA ASP A 748 -5.14 -1.81 -23.86
C ASP A 748 -5.52 -1.86 -22.37
N ASN A 749 -5.99 -0.74 -21.81
CA ASN A 749 -6.45 -0.65 -20.43
C ASN A 749 -7.72 0.22 -20.35
N PRO A 750 -8.88 -0.31 -20.78
CA PRO A 750 -10.14 0.41 -20.70
C PRO A 750 -10.50 0.65 -19.24
N TRP A 751 -11.15 1.78 -18.98
CA TRP A 751 -11.42 2.25 -17.63
C TRP A 751 -12.33 1.23 -16.92
N GLN A 752 -12.11 0.95 -15.63
CA GLN A 752 -12.91 -0.05 -14.90
C GLN A 752 -14.41 0.29 -14.89
N PHE A 753 -14.73 1.57 -15.01
CA PHE A 753 -16.07 2.07 -15.23
C PHE A 753 -16.75 1.45 -16.46
N ILE A 754 -16.03 1.30 -17.57
CA ILE A 754 -16.55 0.72 -18.82
C ILE A 754 -16.85 -0.77 -18.64
N HIS A 755 -15.91 -1.53 -18.04
CA HIS A 755 -16.11 -2.94 -17.74
C HIS A 755 -17.34 -3.17 -16.84
N SER A 756 -17.45 -2.36 -15.78
CA SER A 756 -18.55 -2.49 -14.82
C SER A 756 -19.89 -2.13 -15.47
N THR A 757 -19.93 -1.05 -16.26
CA THR A 757 -21.13 -0.67 -17.04
C THR A 757 -21.55 -1.78 -17.99
N HIS A 758 -20.62 -2.35 -18.75
CA HIS A 758 -20.90 -3.42 -19.70
C HIS A 758 -21.53 -4.64 -19.01
N ALA A 759 -20.94 -5.10 -17.90
CA ALA A 759 -21.45 -6.27 -17.17
C ALA A 759 -22.85 -6.03 -16.56
N ILE A 760 -23.09 -4.84 -16.00
CA ILE A 760 -24.39 -4.49 -15.39
C ILE A 760 -25.47 -4.41 -16.47
N VAL A 761 -25.21 -3.70 -17.57
CA VAL A 761 -26.18 -3.55 -18.67
C VAL A 761 -26.43 -4.89 -19.35
N ALA A 762 -25.39 -5.72 -19.57
CA ALA A 762 -25.55 -7.08 -20.08
C ALA A 762 -26.49 -7.90 -19.21
N SER A 763 -26.31 -7.85 -17.89
CA SER A 763 -27.13 -8.60 -16.93
C SER A 763 -28.61 -8.24 -17.02
N VAL A 764 -28.92 -6.94 -17.07
CA VAL A 764 -30.30 -6.45 -17.23
C VAL A 764 -30.86 -6.78 -18.61
N PHE A 765 -30.03 -6.71 -19.65
CA PHE A 765 -30.44 -7.01 -21.02
C PHE A 765 -30.81 -8.50 -21.15
N VAL A 766 -30.01 -9.41 -20.59
CA VAL A 766 -30.32 -10.86 -20.54
C VAL A 766 -31.64 -11.11 -19.81
N ALA A 767 -31.84 -10.50 -18.65
CA ALA A 767 -33.10 -10.59 -17.89
C ALA A 767 -34.32 -10.16 -18.74
N MET A 768 -34.19 -9.05 -19.46
CA MET A 768 -35.24 -8.56 -20.36
C MET A 768 -35.53 -9.51 -21.52
N VAL A 769 -34.49 -10.10 -22.13
CA VAL A 769 -34.63 -11.08 -23.23
C VAL A 769 -35.32 -12.36 -22.75
N LEU A 770 -35.06 -12.83 -21.52
CA LEU A 770 -35.77 -13.97 -20.93
C LEU A 770 -37.28 -13.71 -20.79
N GLY A 771 -37.66 -12.51 -20.36
CA GLY A 771 -39.07 -12.09 -20.32
C GLY A 771 -39.71 -12.06 -21.72
N HIS A 772 -39.00 -11.54 -22.71
CA HIS A 772 -39.45 -11.55 -24.11
C HIS A 772 -39.62 -12.96 -24.67
N LEU A 773 -38.69 -13.87 -24.36
CA LEU A 773 -38.72 -15.27 -24.72
C LEU A 773 -39.98 -15.95 -24.15
N TYR A 774 -40.25 -15.76 -22.85
CA TYR A 774 -41.44 -16.29 -22.18
C TYR A 774 -42.73 -15.82 -22.84
N LEU A 775 -42.86 -14.51 -23.08
CA LEU A 775 -44.07 -13.94 -23.69
C LEU A 775 -44.32 -14.45 -25.11
N SER A 776 -43.26 -14.76 -25.84
CA SER A 776 -43.32 -15.14 -27.26
C SER A 776 -43.48 -16.65 -27.48
N LEU A 777 -42.89 -17.47 -26.62
CA LEU A 777 -42.96 -18.93 -26.69
C LEU A 777 -44.17 -19.51 -25.96
N ILE A 778 -44.50 -18.97 -24.78
CA ILE A 778 -45.41 -19.61 -23.83
C ILE A 778 -46.66 -18.77 -23.60
N ALA A 779 -46.53 -17.50 -23.22
CA ALA A 779 -47.66 -16.72 -22.73
C ALA A 779 -48.70 -16.42 -23.83
N ASN A 780 -48.27 -16.17 -25.07
CA ASN A 780 -49.16 -15.85 -26.19
C ASN A 780 -49.20 -16.97 -27.22
N GLU A 781 -50.32 -17.68 -27.31
CA GLU A 781 -50.47 -18.81 -28.23
C GLU A 781 -50.28 -18.41 -29.69
N LYS A 782 -49.65 -19.32 -30.46
CA LYS A 782 -49.44 -19.21 -31.91
C LYS A 782 -48.59 -18.01 -32.37
N THR A 783 -47.98 -17.26 -31.45
CA THR A 783 -47.12 -16.10 -31.73
C THR A 783 -45.76 -16.47 -32.31
N ILE A 784 -45.15 -17.57 -31.87
CA ILE A 784 -43.82 -18.05 -32.32
C ILE A 784 -43.72 -18.17 -33.85
N ARG A 785 -44.82 -18.54 -34.52
CA ARG A 785 -44.89 -18.68 -35.98
C ARG A 785 -44.58 -17.36 -36.70
N ALA A 786 -44.91 -16.22 -36.08
CA ALA A 786 -44.71 -14.90 -36.65
C ALA A 786 -43.24 -14.66 -37.03
N ILE A 787 -42.30 -15.14 -36.21
CA ILE A 787 -40.87 -14.87 -36.42
C ILE A 787 -40.12 -15.99 -37.17
N PHE A 788 -40.52 -17.25 -37.02
CA PHE A 788 -39.88 -18.35 -37.75
C PHE A 788 -40.48 -18.56 -39.15
N ILE A 789 -41.80 -18.44 -39.29
CA ILE A 789 -42.51 -18.70 -40.56
C ILE A 789 -42.93 -17.41 -41.26
N GLY A 790 -43.14 -16.31 -40.52
CA GLY A 790 -43.45 -15.00 -41.08
C GLY A 790 -44.94 -14.70 -41.25
N THR A 791 -45.81 -15.71 -41.12
CA THR A 791 -47.27 -15.55 -41.25
C THR A 791 -48.02 -15.87 -39.97
N VAL A 792 -49.16 -15.18 -39.77
CA VAL A 792 -50.05 -15.33 -38.61
C VAL A 792 -51.50 -15.57 -39.05
N TYR A 793 -52.32 -16.09 -38.15
CA TYR A 793 -53.76 -16.23 -38.35
C TYR A 793 -54.44 -14.85 -38.29
N LYS A 794 -55.55 -14.69 -39.03
CA LYS A 794 -56.33 -13.45 -39.02
C LYS A 794 -56.94 -13.20 -37.65
N SER A 795 -57.49 -14.25 -37.04
CA SER A 795 -58.00 -14.25 -35.68
C SER A 795 -56.94 -13.85 -34.63
N TRP A 796 -55.67 -14.20 -34.85
CA TRP A 796 -54.55 -13.76 -34.01
C TRP A 796 -54.27 -12.26 -34.19
N ALA A 797 -54.25 -11.77 -35.43
CA ALA A 797 -54.00 -10.36 -35.73
C ALA A 797 -55.10 -9.46 -35.15
N GLU A 798 -56.37 -9.85 -35.30
CA GLU A 798 -57.50 -9.11 -34.76
C GLU A 798 -57.49 -9.08 -33.22
N LYS A 799 -57.17 -10.20 -32.57
CA LYS A 799 -57.15 -10.31 -31.11
C LYS A 799 -56.00 -9.54 -30.45
N PHE A 800 -54.79 -9.65 -30.98
CA PHE A 800 -53.60 -9.06 -30.36
C PHE A 800 -53.26 -7.68 -30.91
N HIS A 801 -53.73 -7.35 -32.11
CA HIS A 801 -53.32 -6.19 -32.89
C HIS A 801 -54.51 -5.57 -33.67
N SER A 802 -55.61 -5.30 -32.98
CA SER A 802 -56.89 -4.85 -33.59
C SER A 802 -56.81 -3.57 -34.44
N LEU A 803 -55.80 -2.72 -34.23
CA LEU A 803 -55.58 -1.50 -35.02
C LEU A 803 -54.57 -1.69 -36.16
N TRP A 804 -53.98 -2.89 -36.31
CA TRP A 804 -53.00 -3.16 -37.34
C TRP A 804 -53.67 -3.36 -38.70
N ARG A 805 -53.28 -2.53 -39.67
CA ARG A 805 -53.61 -2.72 -41.08
C ARG A 805 -52.57 -3.65 -41.71
N TYR A 806 -53.02 -4.80 -42.23
CA TYR A 806 -52.16 -5.86 -42.75
C TYR A 806 -52.54 -6.28 -44.18
N GLU A 807 -51.57 -6.87 -44.87
CA GLU A 807 -51.74 -7.47 -46.20
C GLU A 807 -51.86 -9.00 -46.07
N GLU A 808 -52.76 -9.59 -46.85
CA GLU A 808 -52.95 -11.04 -46.91
C GLU A 808 -52.13 -11.63 -48.07
N LYS A 809 -51.49 -12.77 -47.82
CA LYS A 809 -50.81 -13.54 -48.86
C LYS A 809 -51.87 -14.30 -49.66
N ILE A 810 -52.11 -13.85 -50.89
CA ILE A 810 -53.00 -14.48 -51.87
C ILE A 810 -52.55 -15.92 -52.14
#